data_AF-A0A3M1R1N3-F1
#
_entry.id   AF-A0A3M1R1N3-F1
#
_cell.length_a   1.000
_cell.length_b   1.000
_cell.length_c   1.000
_cell.angle_alpha   90.00
_cell.angle_beta   90.00
_cell.angle_gamma   90.00
#
_symmetry.space_group_name_H-M   'P 1'
#
loop_
_entity.id
_entity.type
_entity.pdbx_description
1 polymer ?
#
loop_
_entity_poly.entity_id
_entity_poly.type
_entity_poly.pdbx_seq_one_letter_code
_entity_poly.pdbx_strand_id
1 'polypeptide(L)'
;MPHQTKIVTRRPRRPLAALAVLMLCAIGAFADDAAPSSKPAAAPASAPASAPAPSPMSAAASQPAAVASAKTPVGQLRVLPDSVRLDYPNDQQRVVVLFTDPAGVDHDVTAAVTFAVDGEPLATWTAGVLAPQRAGEQVATLQHAGLAAALSITVADAADPRPISFRNDVEAALMKAGCNSGVCHGNARGQDGFRLSLFGFDPEMDYVNLTRQTGARRVDVSDPAASLMLEKGLAQVTHGGGQRLAPDAPEYQLLADWVAAGAPDDPPDLPRLTSLALFPPQAVLPAGGATMQITARGEYSDSTDRDVTPLAVYSSLNDAVASVDARGRITTHDAGETFIMARFGTFAEVTQVIVVGDEAFTWPSEAKPRNYIDEAIHAKLRKLRIAPSEVCDDATFARRVYLDVIGIPPTVDEIRAFLADERDDKRARLIDELLQRPEFPEVWAMKWAEMLRIESQKLNVKGVQLYTAWLRDAIQRDAPMDQIVRELLTADGGNYQNPPANFYLVEREPTLMAENVAQVFLGIRIQCAQCHNHPFERWTMDDYYSFAAFFAQIGRKPSEDPRETIIYNSRRGEVAHKRTGAPVAPKFLGGATPEIPPGGDRRAVLADWLTSPDNPWFAQCFANRVWAHFMGRGLIDPPDDVRVSNPPSHPQLLRELGRRFVAGGYDIRALVRDICNSRTYQLSTRANPSNANDERNFSHARVRRLSAEQLLDAICAATGVKEKFAGLPLGARSVQVADARTGSYFLETFGRPARESACTCERRDDPTLSQALHLINGATIESKINAPNGLLGRLLAENQPPETIIETLYLAALSRPPTDAEHAAALKYVGESPDPTNGLRDLFWALLNSQEFVFQH
;
A
#
# COMPACT_ATOMS: atom_id res chain seq x y z
N MET A 1 19.00 40.70 49.88
CA MET A 1 18.34 40.81 51.21
C MET A 1 17.51 42.09 51.23
N PRO A 2 16.29 42.12 51.81
CA PRO A 2 15.27 41.08 51.98
C PRO A 2 13.96 41.42 51.21
N HIS A 3 13.35 40.47 50.49
CA HIS A 3 12.22 39.59 50.91
C HIS A 3 10.87 40.29 51.18
N GLN A 4 9.95 40.18 50.21
CA GLN A 4 8.52 40.02 50.48
C GLN A 4 8.00 38.77 49.78
N THR A 5 7.66 37.79 50.60
CA THR A 5 7.12 36.48 50.24
C THR A 5 5.60 36.62 50.07
N LYS A 6 5.08 36.52 48.85
CA LYS A 6 3.65 36.27 48.64
C LYS A 6 3.41 34.76 48.60
N ILE A 7 2.67 34.31 49.61
CA ILE A 7 2.22 32.93 49.82
C ILE A 7 1.32 32.52 48.65
N VAL A 8 1.79 31.60 47.81
CA VAL A 8 0.94 30.83 46.89
C VAL A 8 0.39 29.66 47.69
N THR A 9 -0.90 29.70 48.00
CA THR A 9 -1.63 28.58 48.61
C THR A 9 -1.60 27.38 47.65
N ARG A 10 -0.85 26.33 48.01
CA ARG A 10 -0.92 25.01 47.38
C ARG A 10 -2.33 24.44 47.59
N ARG A 11 -3.06 24.19 46.50
CA ARG A 11 -4.27 23.34 46.51
C ARG A 11 -3.89 21.88 46.77
N PRO A 12 -4.76 21.06 47.39
CA PRO A 12 -4.43 19.68 47.73
C PRO A 12 -4.27 18.85 46.45
N ARG A 13 -3.26 17.98 46.43
CA ARG A 13 -3.06 16.97 45.39
C ARG A 13 -4.22 15.98 45.43
N ARG A 14 -4.83 15.69 44.27
CA ARG A 14 -5.82 14.61 44.10
C ARG A 14 -5.20 13.27 44.55
N PRO A 15 -5.93 12.40 45.26
CA PRO A 15 -5.41 11.10 45.65
C PRO A 15 -5.39 10.16 44.43
N LEU A 16 -4.26 10.11 43.73
CA LEU A 16 -4.01 9.23 42.57
C LEU A 16 -4.26 7.73 42.87
N ALA A 17 -4.24 7.32 44.13
CA ALA A 17 -4.34 5.91 44.53
C ALA A 17 -5.76 5.30 44.40
N ALA A 18 -6.83 6.08 44.59
CA ALA A 18 -8.21 5.58 44.46
C ALA A 18 -8.67 5.50 42.98
N LEU A 19 -8.17 6.41 42.14
CA LEU A 19 -8.40 6.42 40.69
C LEU A 19 -7.68 5.27 39.97
N ALA A 20 -6.52 4.84 40.49
CA ALA A 20 -5.77 3.72 39.96
C ALA A 20 -6.56 2.40 40.02
N VAL A 21 -7.43 2.20 41.02
CA VAL A 21 -8.26 1.00 41.15
C VAL A 21 -9.39 0.96 40.10
N LEU A 22 -9.95 2.11 39.73
CA LEU A 22 -10.91 2.23 38.62
C LEU A 22 -10.23 2.00 37.25
N MET A 23 -8.97 2.41 37.08
CA MET A 23 -8.19 2.14 35.87
C MET A 23 -7.66 0.70 35.78
N LEU A 24 -7.30 0.06 36.91
CA LEU A 24 -6.74 -1.29 36.95
C LEU A 24 -7.79 -2.39 36.70
N CYS A 25 -9.07 -2.15 37.00
CA CYS A 25 -10.13 -3.07 36.60
C CYS A 25 -10.45 -3.05 35.09
N ALA A 26 -9.99 -2.02 34.37
CA ALA A 26 -10.22 -1.85 32.93
C ALA A 26 -9.03 -2.27 32.04
N ILE A 27 -7.87 -2.62 32.61
CA ILE A 27 -6.62 -2.83 31.87
C ILE A 27 -5.94 -4.11 32.36
N GLY A 28 -6.12 -5.20 31.61
CA GLY A 28 -5.45 -6.47 31.86
C GLY A 28 -4.57 -6.91 30.68
N ALA A 29 -3.25 -6.81 30.90
CA ALA A 29 -2.14 -7.59 30.33
C ALA A 29 -1.44 -7.15 29.02
N PHE A 30 -0.10 -7.31 29.08
CA PHE A 30 0.96 -7.31 28.06
C PHE A 30 1.72 -6.01 27.78
N ALA A 31 2.90 -5.88 28.40
CA ALA A 31 4.12 -5.35 27.79
C ALA A 31 5.34 -5.69 28.66
N ASP A 32 6.42 -6.19 28.06
CA ASP A 32 7.79 -5.96 28.54
C ASP A 32 8.76 -5.76 27.36
N ASP A 33 9.60 -4.75 27.53
CA ASP A 33 10.91 -4.42 26.96
C ASP A 33 11.16 -4.18 25.46
N ALA A 34 11.57 -2.93 25.15
CA ALA A 34 12.77 -2.63 24.34
C ALA A 34 13.17 -1.14 24.42
N ALA A 35 14.47 -0.87 24.62
CA ALA A 35 15.09 0.46 24.65
C ALA A 35 15.76 0.86 23.31
N PRO A 36 16.02 2.16 23.06
CA PRO A 36 16.20 2.69 21.71
C PRO A 36 17.60 3.23 21.39
N SER A 37 17.98 3.25 20.11
CA SER A 37 19.04 4.10 19.53
C SER A 37 18.92 4.04 17.99
N SER A 38 19.37 4.96 17.13
CA SER A 38 19.74 6.37 17.13
C SER A 38 19.88 6.78 15.62
N LYS A 39 19.73 8.06 15.28
CA LYS A 39 19.57 8.63 13.91
C LYS A 39 20.82 8.52 13.01
N PRO A 40 20.66 8.47 11.67
CA PRO A 40 21.76 8.59 10.68
C PRO A 40 21.71 9.89 9.86
N ALA A 41 22.79 10.18 9.11
CA ALA A 41 22.88 11.31 8.16
C ALA A 41 23.61 10.94 6.84
N ALA A 42 22.94 11.27 5.72
CA ALA A 42 23.33 11.78 4.38
C ALA A 42 24.79 11.62 3.85
N ALA A 43 25.12 11.47 2.55
CA ALA A 43 24.47 11.61 1.24
C ALA A 43 25.39 10.91 0.18
N PRO A 44 24.98 10.68 -1.09
CA PRO A 44 25.81 11.24 -2.18
C PRO A 44 25.11 11.54 -3.52
N ALA A 45 25.82 12.29 -4.36
CA ALA A 45 25.41 12.74 -5.68
C ALA A 45 25.99 11.92 -6.85
N SER A 46 25.14 11.88 -7.88
CA SER A 46 25.20 11.39 -9.26
C SER A 46 26.45 11.66 -10.10
N ALA A 47 26.61 10.84 -11.14
CA ALA A 47 26.96 11.29 -12.51
C ALA A 47 25.86 10.82 -13.50
N PRO A 48 25.63 11.49 -14.64
CA PRO A 48 25.02 10.78 -15.78
C PRO A 48 25.42 11.28 -17.19
N ALA A 49 25.14 10.47 -18.21
CA ALA A 49 24.84 10.78 -19.63
C ALA A 49 25.10 9.52 -20.48
N SER A 50 24.40 9.11 -21.55
CA SER A 50 23.10 9.37 -22.21
C SER A 50 23.11 8.56 -23.53
N ALA A 51 22.28 7.51 -23.70
CA ALA A 51 21.11 7.38 -24.62
C ALA A 51 21.37 7.55 -26.14
N PRO A 52 20.65 6.86 -27.07
CA PRO A 52 19.26 7.22 -27.45
C PRO A 52 18.31 6.10 -28.01
N ALA A 53 17.01 6.45 -28.15
CA ALA A 53 15.80 5.62 -28.44
C ALA A 53 15.42 5.38 -29.93
N PRO A 54 14.39 4.54 -30.28
CA PRO A 54 13.05 5.08 -30.70
C PRO A 54 11.75 4.17 -30.60
N SER A 55 10.57 4.84 -30.49
CA SER A 55 9.16 4.71 -31.05
C SER A 55 8.36 3.36 -31.20
N PRO A 56 7.00 3.34 -31.42
CA PRO A 56 6.00 2.96 -30.39
C PRO A 56 5.04 1.79 -30.75
N MET A 57 4.73 0.90 -29.80
CA MET A 57 3.69 -0.14 -29.89
C MET A 57 2.63 0.02 -28.79
N SER A 58 1.37 -0.30 -29.13
CA SER A 58 0.23 -0.45 -28.22
C SER A 58 0.49 -1.57 -27.21
N ALA A 59 1.11 -1.25 -26.07
CA ALA A 59 1.23 -2.16 -24.94
C ALA A 59 -0.02 -2.02 -24.06
N ALA A 60 -0.87 -3.05 -24.06
CA ALA A 60 -1.72 -3.31 -22.91
C ALA A 60 -0.79 -3.36 -21.69
N ALA A 61 -1.10 -2.58 -20.66
CA ALA A 61 -0.40 -2.70 -19.39
C ALA A 61 -0.62 -4.13 -18.89
N SER A 62 0.36 -5.01 -19.08
CA SER A 62 0.40 -6.32 -18.47
C SER A 62 0.27 -6.12 -16.97
N GLN A 63 -0.89 -6.51 -16.45
CA GLN A 63 -0.99 -6.94 -15.07
C GLN A 63 -0.03 -8.13 -14.92
N PRO A 64 0.50 -8.42 -13.71
CA PRO A 64 0.89 -9.79 -13.42
C PRO A 64 -0.27 -10.69 -13.86
N ALA A 65 0.04 -11.70 -14.67
CA ALA A 65 -0.93 -12.58 -15.30
C ALA A 65 -2.09 -12.85 -14.33
N ALA A 66 -3.31 -12.60 -14.79
CA ALA A 66 -4.50 -12.79 -14.00
C ALA A 66 -4.43 -14.16 -13.33
N VAL A 67 -4.25 -14.18 -12.00
CA VAL A 67 -4.58 -15.36 -11.20
C VAL A 67 -6.09 -15.41 -11.22
N ALA A 68 -6.62 -15.90 -12.34
CA ALA A 68 -8.01 -16.23 -12.52
C ALA A 68 -8.38 -17.17 -11.37
N SER A 69 -9.52 -16.85 -10.76
CA SER A 69 -10.16 -17.61 -9.70
C SER A 69 -10.67 -18.96 -10.23
N ALA A 70 -9.75 -19.86 -10.56
CA ALA A 70 -10.06 -21.27 -10.49
C ALA A 70 -9.80 -21.69 -9.04
N LYS A 71 -10.79 -22.29 -8.37
CA LYS A 71 -10.52 -23.05 -7.15
C LYS A 71 -9.36 -24.00 -7.47
N THR A 72 -8.28 -23.96 -6.68
CA THR A 72 -7.17 -24.89 -6.87
C THR A 72 -7.75 -26.30 -6.90
N PRO A 73 -7.63 -27.04 -8.02
CA PRO A 73 -8.25 -28.34 -8.13
C PRO A 73 -7.61 -29.29 -7.12
N VAL A 74 -8.39 -29.69 -6.12
CA VAL A 74 -7.98 -30.66 -5.11
C VAL A 74 -7.98 -32.05 -5.72
N GLY A 75 -6.98 -32.86 -5.39
CA GLY A 75 -6.86 -34.22 -5.90
C GLY A 75 -6.46 -34.29 -7.38
N GLN A 76 -5.84 -33.23 -7.92
CA GLN A 76 -5.34 -33.18 -9.30
C GLN A 76 -3.88 -32.73 -9.33
N LEU A 77 -3.19 -33.07 -10.42
CA LEU A 77 -1.85 -32.54 -10.71
C LEU A 77 -1.97 -31.22 -11.46
N ARG A 78 -1.18 -30.23 -11.03
CA ARG A 78 -1.01 -28.95 -11.71
C ARG A 78 0.39 -28.88 -12.29
N VAL A 79 0.49 -28.75 -13.61
CA VAL A 79 1.76 -28.61 -14.33
C VAL A 79 1.94 -27.15 -14.67
N LEU A 80 3.05 -26.55 -14.22
CA LEU A 80 3.27 -25.12 -14.26
C LEU A 80 4.69 -24.80 -14.74
N PRO A 81 4.87 -24.09 -15.86
CA PRO A 81 3.83 -23.70 -16.82
C PRO A 81 3.19 -24.91 -17.51
N ASP A 82 1.96 -24.75 -18.01
CA ASP A 82 1.18 -25.81 -18.69
C ASP A 82 1.55 -25.96 -20.18
N SER A 83 2.36 -25.03 -20.68
CA SER A 83 2.85 -24.96 -22.04
C SER A 83 4.30 -24.50 -22.06
N VAL A 84 5.08 -25.13 -22.94
CA VAL A 84 6.52 -24.91 -23.10
C VAL A 84 6.84 -24.71 -24.56
N ARG A 85 7.54 -23.61 -24.86
CA ARG A 85 8.11 -23.32 -26.16
C ARG A 85 9.63 -23.28 -26.02
N LEU A 86 10.33 -23.99 -26.90
CA LEU A 86 11.79 -24.03 -26.96
C LEU A 86 12.19 -23.61 -28.38
N ASP A 87 12.75 -22.41 -28.51
CA ASP A 87 13.05 -21.78 -29.81
C ASP A 87 14.47 -22.09 -30.30
N TYR A 88 15.41 -22.42 -29.42
CA TYR A 88 16.83 -22.65 -29.75
C TYR A 88 17.41 -23.94 -29.13
N PRO A 89 18.44 -24.58 -29.73
CA PRO A 89 19.06 -25.81 -29.20
C PRO A 89 19.60 -25.74 -27.77
N ASN A 90 19.93 -24.54 -27.29
CA ASN A 90 20.42 -24.28 -25.93
C ASN A 90 19.33 -23.80 -24.96
N ASP A 91 18.07 -23.77 -25.37
CA ASP A 91 16.97 -23.41 -24.48
C ASP A 91 16.75 -24.50 -23.42
N GLN A 92 16.31 -24.05 -22.25
CA GLN A 92 15.83 -24.92 -21.19
C GLN A 92 14.54 -24.35 -20.64
N GLN A 93 13.65 -25.22 -20.18
CA GLN A 93 12.45 -24.81 -19.46
C GLN A 93 12.21 -25.71 -18.26
N ARG A 94 12.25 -25.12 -17.07
CA ARG A 94 11.83 -25.75 -15.83
C ARG A 94 10.32 -25.80 -15.73
N VAL A 95 9.82 -26.92 -15.25
CA VAL A 95 8.41 -27.21 -15.02
C VAL A 95 8.26 -27.69 -13.59
N VAL A 96 7.31 -27.09 -12.87
CA VAL A 96 6.94 -27.45 -11.50
C VAL A 96 5.63 -28.23 -11.57
N VAL A 97 5.60 -29.40 -10.93
CA VAL A 97 4.39 -30.21 -10.81
C VAL A 97 3.94 -30.26 -9.36
N LEU A 98 2.76 -29.71 -9.10
CA LEU A 98 2.16 -29.69 -7.77
C LEU A 98 1.01 -30.70 -7.68
N PHE A 99 0.95 -31.42 -6.57
CA PHE A 99 -0.23 -32.17 -6.15
C PHE A 99 -0.90 -31.43 -4.99
N THR A 100 -2.17 -31.06 -5.14
CA THR A 100 -2.95 -30.44 -4.06
C THR A 100 -3.78 -31.51 -3.36
N ASP A 101 -3.53 -31.72 -2.06
CA ASP A 101 -4.21 -32.74 -1.27
C ASP A 101 -5.66 -32.34 -0.88
N PRO A 102 -6.47 -33.27 -0.31
CA PRO A 102 -7.83 -32.98 0.14
C PRO A 102 -7.98 -31.84 1.15
N ALA A 103 -6.91 -31.52 1.89
CA ALA A 103 -6.88 -30.40 2.83
C ALA A 103 -6.50 -29.07 2.14
N GLY A 104 -6.22 -29.08 0.84
CA GLY A 104 -5.86 -27.91 0.06
C GLY A 104 -4.38 -27.52 0.18
N VAL A 105 -3.52 -28.43 0.62
CA VAL A 105 -2.06 -28.23 0.72
C VAL A 105 -1.37 -28.75 -0.54
N ASP A 106 -0.51 -27.93 -1.11
CA ASP A 106 0.31 -28.23 -2.29
C ASP A 106 1.60 -28.98 -1.87
N HIS A 107 1.92 -30.01 -2.65
CA HIS A 107 3.13 -30.82 -2.53
C HIS A 107 3.89 -30.77 -3.86
N ASP A 108 5.17 -30.37 -3.84
CA ASP A 108 6.03 -30.42 -5.03
C ASP A 108 6.41 -31.88 -5.33
N VAL A 109 5.81 -32.43 -6.38
CA VAL A 109 5.99 -33.82 -6.82
C VAL A 109 6.82 -33.90 -8.10
N THR A 110 7.46 -32.81 -8.52
CA THR A 110 8.20 -32.70 -9.80
C THR A 110 9.23 -33.82 -9.98
N ALA A 111 9.98 -34.16 -8.93
CA ALA A 111 10.99 -35.22 -8.97
C ALA A 111 10.39 -36.64 -9.01
N ALA A 112 9.11 -36.78 -8.65
CA ALA A 112 8.41 -38.06 -8.50
C ALA A 112 7.40 -38.34 -9.64
N VAL A 113 7.31 -37.47 -10.65
CA VAL A 113 6.45 -37.69 -11.82
C VAL A 113 7.10 -38.63 -12.82
N THR A 114 6.28 -39.47 -13.44
CA THR A 114 6.64 -40.18 -14.66
C THR A 114 6.28 -39.31 -15.86
N PHE A 115 7.27 -39.00 -16.70
CA PHE A 115 7.10 -38.26 -17.95
C PHE A 115 6.94 -39.23 -19.11
N ALA A 116 5.84 -39.12 -19.84
CA ALA A 116 5.55 -39.95 -21.01
C ALA A 116 5.10 -39.09 -22.20
N VAL A 117 5.46 -39.52 -23.40
CA VAL A 117 5.08 -38.88 -24.66
C VAL A 117 4.74 -39.97 -25.68
N ASP A 118 3.85 -39.66 -26.62
CA ASP A 118 3.54 -40.56 -27.73
C ASP A 118 4.57 -40.41 -28.85
N GLY A 119 5.16 -41.54 -29.26
CA GLY A 119 6.22 -41.58 -30.27
C GLY A 119 7.60 -41.25 -29.71
N GLU A 120 8.51 -40.80 -30.56
CA GLU A 120 9.81 -40.28 -30.09
C GLU A 120 9.58 -39.01 -29.23
N PRO A 121 10.52 -38.58 -28.37
CA PRO A 121 10.41 -37.35 -27.56
C PRO A 121 10.97 -36.10 -28.28
N LEU A 122 10.21 -34.99 -28.30
CA LEU A 122 10.69 -33.73 -28.92
C LEU A 122 11.73 -33.01 -28.06
N ALA A 123 11.70 -33.26 -26.75
CA ALA A 123 12.58 -32.67 -25.76
C ALA A 123 12.95 -33.71 -24.68
N THR A 124 14.16 -33.58 -24.12
CA THR A 124 14.64 -34.40 -23.01
C THR A 124 14.06 -33.89 -21.70
N TRP A 125 13.46 -34.76 -20.90
CA TRP A 125 13.04 -34.45 -19.53
C TRP A 125 14.10 -34.92 -18.52
N THR A 126 14.69 -33.99 -17.77
CA THR A 126 15.64 -34.31 -16.69
C THR A 126 15.27 -33.54 -15.43
N ALA A 127 14.77 -34.24 -14.41
CA ALA A 127 14.47 -33.68 -13.09
C ALA A 127 13.66 -32.36 -13.11
N GLY A 128 12.60 -32.31 -13.92
CA GLY A 128 11.76 -31.11 -14.05
C GLY A 128 12.22 -30.11 -15.11
N VAL A 129 13.27 -30.39 -15.88
CA VAL A 129 13.79 -29.49 -16.91
C VAL A 129 13.65 -30.14 -18.29
N LEU A 130 13.06 -29.40 -19.23
CA LEU A 130 12.99 -29.75 -20.65
C LEU A 130 14.14 -29.08 -21.42
N ALA A 131 14.79 -29.83 -22.30
CA ALA A 131 15.77 -29.34 -23.27
C ALA A 131 15.45 -29.89 -24.67
N PRO A 132 15.54 -29.09 -25.75
CA PRO A 132 15.06 -29.49 -27.06
C PRO A 132 15.91 -30.60 -27.69
N GLN A 133 15.27 -31.46 -28.48
CA GLN A 133 15.94 -32.49 -29.29
C GLN A 133 15.58 -32.40 -30.78
N ARG A 134 14.31 -32.15 -31.10
CA ARG A 134 13.81 -32.10 -32.48
C ARG A 134 12.57 -31.23 -32.58
N ALA A 135 12.42 -30.55 -33.72
CA ALA A 135 11.32 -29.63 -33.97
C ALA A 135 9.96 -30.34 -34.07
N GLY A 136 8.91 -29.65 -33.64
CA GLY A 136 7.52 -30.12 -33.73
C GLY A 136 6.65 -29.67 -32.56
N GLU A 137 5.44 -30.20 -32.52
CA GLU A 137 4.49 -30.03 -31.42
C GLU A 137 4.11 -31.40 -30.84
N GLN A 138 4.11 -31.53 -29.52
CA GLN A 138 3.80 -32.78 -28.81
C GLN A 138 3.12 -32.46 -27.47
N VAL A 139 2.25 -33.35 -27.02
CA VAL A 139 1.68 -33.30 -25.67
C VAL A 139 2.32 -34.40 -24.83
N ALA A 140 2.93 -34.02 -23.72
CA ALA A 140 3.43 -34.96 -22.73
C ALA A 140 2.38 -35.22 -21.64
N THR A 141 2.37 -36.43 -21.10
CA THR A 141 1.58 -36.82 -19.94
C THR A 141 2.50 -36.99 -18.74
N LEU A 142 2.26 -36.21 -17.69
CA LEU A 142 2.95 -36.31 -16.40
C LEU A 142 2.06 -37.07 -15.41
N GLN A 143 2.58 -38.17 -14.85
CA GLN A 143 1.82 -39.06 -13.97
C GLN A 143 2.43 -39.16 -12.57
N HIS A 144 1.60 -39.11 -11.54
CA HIS A 144 2.00 -39.33 -10.15
C HIS A 144 0.81 -39.87 -9.34
N ALA A 145 1.03 -40.93 -8.56
CA ALA A 145 0.02 -41.54 -7.68
C ALA A 145 -1.35 -41.84 -8.36
N GLY A 146 -1.33 -42.27 -9.63
CA GLY A 146 -2.55 -42.58 -10.40
C GLY A 146 -3.28 -41.37 -11.00
N LEU A 147 -2.75 -40.16 -10.78
CA LEU A 147 -3.20 -38.93 -11.42
C LEU A 147 -2.34 -38.64 -12.65
N ALA A 148 -2.92 -37.93 -13.63
CA ALA A 148 -2.24 -37.51 -14.84
C ALA A 148 -2.59 -36.06 -15.18
N ALA A 149 -1.62 -35.33 -15.72
CA ALA A 149 -1.81 -33.99 -16.29
C ALA A 149 -1.05 -33.86 -17.61
N ALA A 150 -1.56 -33.02 -18.50
CA ALA A 150 -0.97 -32.77 -19.81
C ALA A 150 -0.02 -31.56 -19.77
N LEU A 151 1.02 -31.62 -20.60
CA LEU A 151 1.96 -30.52 -20.86
C LEU A 151 2.12 -30.35 -22.36
N SER A 152 1.83 -29.16 -22.87
CA SER A 152 2.02 -28.85 -24.29
C SER A 152 3.48 -28.45 -24.54
N ILE A 153 4.15 -29.09 -25.50
CA ILE A 153 5.56 -28.85 -25.84
C ILE A 153 5.64 -28.47 -27.32
N THR A 154 6.23 -27.31 -27.60
CA THR A 154 6.56 -26.84 -28.94
C THR A 154 8.07 -26.63 -29.03
N VAL A 155 8.71 -27.23 -30.03
CA VAL A 155 10.14 -27.05 -30.31
C VAL A 155 10.28 -26.47 -31.72
N ALA A 156 10.94 -25.31 -31.85
CA ALA A 156 11.19 -24.69 -33.14
C ALA A 156 12.34 -25.39 -33.90
N ASP A 157 12.38 -25.20 -35.22
CA ASP A 157 13.44 -25.73 -36.09
C ASP A 157 14.59 -24.72 -36.22
N ALA A 158 15.31 -24.50 -35.12
CA ALA A 158 16.49 -23.66 -35.10
C ALA A 158 17.77 -24.51 -35.17
N ALA A 159 18.60 -24.23 -36.17
CA ALA A 159 19.86 -24.95 -36.39
C ALA A 159 20.98 -24.47 -35.45
N ASP A 160 20.99 -23.17 -35.12
CA ASP A 160 22.06 -22.53 -34.36
C ASP A 160 21.62 -22.19 -32.92
N PRO A 161 22.50 -22.33 -31.92
CA PRO A 161 22.25 -21.83 -30.56
C PRO A 161 21.93 -20.34 -30.56
N ARG A 162 21.09 -19.91 -29.61
CA ARG A 162 20.85 -18.48 -29.41
C ARG A 162 22.15 -17.77 -29.06
N PRO A 163 22.51 -16.67 -29.75
CA PRO A 163 23.64 -15.85 -29.36
C PRO A 163 23.48 -15.28 -27.95
N ILE A 164 24.59 -15.19 -27.22
CA ILE A 164 24.62 -14.54 -25.90
C ILE A 164 24.44 -13.04 -26.11
N SER A 165 23.44 -12.47 -25.45
CA SER A 165 23.10 -11.05 -25.53
C SER A 165 23.69 -10.30 -24.34
N PHE A 166 24.29 -9.14 -24.61
CA PHE A 166 24.77 -8.28 -23.54
C PHE A 166 23.60 -7.75 -22.69
N ARG A 167 22.60 -7.15 -23.36
CA ARG A 167 21.42 -6.53 -22.74
C ARG A 167 20.51 -7.52 -22.03
N ASN A 168 20.28 -8.71 -22.60
CA ASN A 168 19.33 -9.68 -22.05
C ASN A 168 19.97 -10.72 -21.12
N ASP A 169 21.25 -11.07 -21.29
CA ASP A 169 21.89 -12.14 -20.54
C ASP A 169 23.02 -11.61 -19.62
N VAL A 170 24.00 -10.89 -20.16
CA VAL A 170 25.17 -10.41 -19.41
C VAL A 170 24.78 -9.45 -18.27
N GLU A 171 23.87 -8.51 -18.53
CA GLU A 171 23.36 -7.61 -17.49
C GLU A 171 22.65 -8.36 -16.37
N ALA A 172 21.86 -9.39 -16.72
CA ALA A 172 21.19 -10.23 -15.75
C ALA A 172 22.21 -11.03 -14.92
N ALA A 173 23.28 -11.56 -15.52
CA ALA A 173 24.37 -12.21 -14.79
C ALA A 173 25.12 -11.26 -13.85
N LEU A 174 25.43 -10.04 -14.29
CA LEU A 174 26.05 -9.02 -13.45
C LEU A 174 25.15 -8.63 -12.28
N MET A 175 23.84 -8.57 -12.51
CA MET A 175 22.83 -8.33 -11.48
C MET A 175 22.73 -9.48 -10.50
N LYS A 176 22.72 -10.72 -11.01
CA LYS A 176 22.70 -11.95 -10.21
C LYS A 176 23.88 -12.06 -9.26
N ALA A 177 25.08 -11.76 -9.77
CA ALA A 177 26.31 -11.69 -9.00
C ALA A 177 26.37 -10.48 -8.03
N GLY A 178 25.47 -9.51 -8.17
CA GLY A 178 25.44 -8.28 -7.39
C GLY A 178 26.49 -7.24 -7.79
N CYS A 179 27.18 -7.43 -8.92
CA CYS A 179 28.24 -6.54 -9.42
C CYS A 179 27.73 -5.13 -9.72
N ASN A 180 26.54 -5.02 -10.32
CA ASN A 180 25.88 -3.75 -10.67
C ASN A 180 24.88 -3.28 -9.58
N SER A 181 25.03 -3.73 -8.34
CA SER A 181 24.22 -3.26 -7.20
C SER A 181 24.66 -1.87 -6.69
N GLY A 182 23.78 -1.19 -5.96
CA GLY A 182 24.06 0.16 -5.42
C GLY A 182 25.20 0.23 -4.39
N VAL A 183 25.57 -0.91 -3.80
CA VAL A 183 26.74 -1.04 -2.90
C VAL A 183 28.04 -1.29 -3.66
N CYS A 184 27.97 -1.75 -4.91
CA CYS A 184 29.12 -2.06 -5.77
C CYS A 184 29.18 -1.08 -6.96
N HIS A 185 29.38 -1.57 -8.18
CA HIS A 185 29.61 -0.73 -9.35
C HIS A 185 28.36 -0.01 -9.84
N GLY A 186 27.16 -0.43 -9.41
CA GLY A 186 25.89 0.26 -9.66
C GLY A 186 25.68 1.50 -8.78
N ASN A 187 26.62 1.82 -7.89
CA ASN A 187 26.62 3.08 -7.15
C ASN A 187 26.64 4.28 -8.12
N ALA A 188 25.98 5.37 -7.75
CA ALA A 188 25.93 6.60 -8.53
C ALA A 188 27.31 7.15 -8.95
N ARG A 189 28.37 6.87 -8.16
CA ARG A 189 29.77 7.24 -8.45
C ARG A 189 30.62 6.09 -8.99
N GLY A 190 30.08 4.86 -9.04
CA GLY A 190 30.85 3.64 -9.25
C GLY A 190 31.79 3.32 -8.08
N GLN A 191 32.73 2.41 -8.30
CA GLN A 191 33.81 2.04 -7.37
C GLN A 191 35.14 2.04 -8.11
N ASP A 192 36.16 2.67 -7.53
CA ASP A 192 37.53 2.73 -8.06
C ASP A 192 37.62 3.15 -9.54
N GLY A 193 36.79 4.11 -9.95
CA GLY A 193 36.74 4.61 -11.34
C GLY A 193 36.08 3.66 -12.34
N PHE A 194 35.42 2.58 -11.86
CA PHE A 194 34.56 1.72 -12.67
C PHE A 194 33.09 1.87 -12.23
N ARG A 195 32.23 2.15 -13.19
CA ARG A 195 30.80 2.34 -12.96
C ARG A 195 29.97 1.51 -13.93
N LEU A 196 28.97 0.85 -13.36
CA LEU A 196 27.84 0.27 -14.08
C LEU A 196 26.58 1.03 -13.67
N SER A 197 25.52 0.90 -14.44
CA SER A 197 24.20 1.37 -14.09
C SER A 197 23.66 0.51 -12.94
N LEU A 198 22.76 1.09 -12.15
CA LEU A 198 22.12 0.33 -11.09
C LEU A 198 21.29 -0.79 -11.72
N PHE A 199 21.64 -2.05 -11.46
CA PHE A 199 20.92 -3.24 -11.95
C PHE A 199 20.79 -3.36 -13.48
N GLY A 200 21.71 -2.77 -14.26
CA GLY A 200 21.70 -2.90 -15.72
C GLY A 200 20.67 -2.04 -16.43
N PHE A 201 20.21 -0.97 -15.77
CA PHE A 201 19.21 -0.03 -16.29
C PHE A 201 19.70 0.92 -17.39
N ASP A 202 21.01 0.97 -17.68
CA ASP A 202 21.61 1.70 -18.79
C ASP A 202 22.64 0.82 -19.53
N PRO A 203 22.18 -0.20 -20.27
CA PRO A 203 23.06 -1.20 -20.86
C PRO A 203 24.00 -0.64 -21.94
N GLU A 204 23.64 0.48 -22.57
CA GLU A 204 24.52 1.17 -23.52
C GLU A 204 25.77 1.72 -22.83
N MET A 205 25.58 2.41 -21.71
CA MET A 205 26.67 2.91 -20.89
C MET A 205 27.49 1.75 -20.32
N ASP A 206 26.82 0.69 -19.87
CA ASP A 206 27.46 -0.44 -19.21
C ASP A 206 28.31 -1.25 -20.16
N TYR A 207 27.83 -1.51 -21.39
CA TYR A 207 28.61 -2.16 -22.43
C TYR A 207 29.91 -1.40 -22.70
N VAL A 208 29.83 -0.08 -22.91
CA VAL A 208 31.01 0.76 -23.17
C VAL A 208 31.95 0.80 -21.97
N ASN A 209 31.42 0.91 -20.75
CA ASN A 209 32.23 0.94 -19.54
C ASN A 209 32.94 -0.39 -19.28
N LEU A 210 32.28 -1.50 -19.56
CA LEU A 210 32.84 -2.83 -19.38
C LEU A 210 33.87 -3.15 -20.46
N THR A 211 33.59 -2.85 -21.74
CA THR A 211 34.43 -3.32 -22.86
C THR A 211 35.49 -2.31 -23.32
N ARG A 212 35.29 -0.99 -23.15
CA ARG A 212 36.15 0.04 -23.77
C ARG A 212 36.87 0.94 -22.76
N GLN A 213 36.23 1.24 -21.63
CA GLN A 213 36.77 2.21 -20.67
C GLN A 213 38.13 1.78 -20.11
N THR A 214 39.02 2.76 -19.89
CA THR A 214 40.36 2.52 -19.33
C THR A 214 41.20 1.55 -20.21
N GLY A 215 41.07 1.65 -21.54
CA GLY A 215 41.85 0.87 -22.49
C GLY A 215 41.47 -0.61 -22.53
N ALA A 216 40.16 -0.92 -22.46
CA ALA A 216 39.61 -2.29 -22.53
C ALA A 216 40.13 -3.29 -21.48
N ARG A 217 40.79 -2.83 -20.40
CA ARG A 217 41.46 -3.67 -19.39
C ARG A 217 40.58 -4.63 -18.56
N ARG A 218 39.26 -4.67 -18.80
CA ARG A 218 38.29 -5.44 -17.99
C ARG A 218 37.86 -6.74 -18.65
N VAL A 219 37.94 -6.78 -19.97
CA VAL A 219 37.56 -7.90 -20.83
C VAL A 219 38.78 -8.23 -21.69
N ASP A 220 39.29 -9.45 -21.56
CA ASP A 220 40.35 -9.97 -22.41
C ASP A 220 39.77 -11.08 -23.29
N VAL A 221 39.52 -10.76 -24.56
CA VAL A 221 38.96 -11.73 -25.53
C VAL A 221 40.00 -12.75 -26.01
N SER A 222 41.29 -12.51 -25.77
CA SER A 222 42.37 -13.43 -26.13
C SER A 222 42.61 -14.49 -25.07
N ASP A 223 42.37 -14.14 -23.80
CA ASP A 223 42.32 -15.05 -22.67
C ASP A 223 41.10 -14.72 -21.78
N PRO A 224 39.91 -15.26 -22.12
CA PRO A 224 38.67 -14.96 -21.40
C PRO A 224 38.78 -15.15 -19.89
N ALA A 225 39.48 -16.18 -19.43
CA ALA A 225 39.64 -16.48 -18.00
C ALA A 225 40.48 -15.43 -17.27
N ALA A 226 41.44 -14.79 -17.95
CA ALA A 226 42.24 -13.68 -17.43
C ALA A 226 41.53 -12.32 -17.51
N SER A 227 40.26 -12.27 -17.94
CA SER A 227 39.47 -11.05 -17.89
C SER A 227 39.39 -10.53 -16.46
N LEU A 228 39.89 -9.31 -16.22
CA LEU A 228 39.94 -8.71 -14.88
C LEU A 228 38.57 -8.69 -14.18
N MET A 229 37.46 -8.58 -14.94
CA MET A 229 36.11 -8.67 -14.36
C MET A 229 35.81 -10.05 -13.74
N LEU A 230 36.28 -11.13 -14.36
CA LEU A 230 36.10 -12.50 -13.87
C LEU A 230 37.05 -12.78 -12.71
N GLU A 231 38.33 -12.42 -12.83
CA GLU A 231 39.32 -12.59 -11.76
C GLU A 231 38.90 -11.85 -10.48
N LYS A 232 38.41 -10.61 -10.60
CA LYS A 232 37.88 -9.84 -9.45
C LYS A 232 36.61 -10.47 -8.89
N GLY A 233 35.71 -10.94 -9.75
CA GLY A 233 34.49 -11.63 -9.32
C GLY A 233 34.78 -12.91 -8.54
N LEU A 234 35.76 -13.69 -8.97
CA LEU A 234 36.25 -14.90 -8.30
C LEU A 234 37.17 -14.61 -7.09
N ALA A 235 37.47 -13.32 -6.82
CA ALA A 235 38.44 -12.89 -5.82
C ALA A 235 39.85 -13.50 -5.99
N GLN A 236 40.25 -13.81 -7.23
CA GLN A 236 41.61 -14.24 -7.58
C GLN A 236 42.62 -13.08 -7.53
N VAL A 237 42.12 -11.85 -7.70
CA VAL A 237 42.86 -10.61 -7.50
C VAL A 237 42.14 -9.73 -6.49
N THR A 238 42.85 -8.76 -5.89
CA THR A 238 42.28 -7.87 -4.87
C THR A 238 41.05 -7.13 -5.38
N HIS A 239 39.93 -7.32 -4.69
CA HIS A 239 38.66 -6.69 -5.00
C HIS A 239 37.96 -6.25 -3.70
N GLY A 240 37.75 -4.94 -3.54
CA GLY A 240 37.09 -4.37 -2.36
C GLY A 240 35.63 -4.83 -2.18
N GLY A 241 34.99 -5.30 -3.25
CA GLY A 241 33.64 -5.88 -3.22
C GLY A 241 33.58 -7.33 -2.72
N GLY A 242 34.71 -7.98 -2.46
CA GLY A 242 34.78 -9.41 -2.11
C GLY A 242 34.48 -10.34 -3.29
N GLN A 243 34.31 -11.63 -3.01
CA GLN A 243 33.91 -12.62 -4.00
C GLN A 243 32.43 -12.41 -4.40
N ARG A 244 32.18 -12.36 -5.70
CA ARG A 244 30.85 -12.15 -6.31
C ARG A 244 30.46 -13.25 -7.30
N LEU A 245 31.42 -14.03 -7.77
CA LEU A 245 31.22 -15.15 -8.68
C LEU A 245 31.78 -16.43 -8.04
N ALA A 246 31.19 -17.57 -8.41
CA ALA A 246 31.74 -18.89 -8.17
C ALA A 246 32.03 -19.58 -9.51
N PRO A 247 33.09 -20.40 -9.63
CA PRO A 247 33.47 -21.03 -10.91
C PRO A 247 32.39 -21.94 -11.52
N ASP A 248 31.51 -22.52 -10.67
CA ASP A 248 30.42 -23.40 -11.06
C ASP A 248 29.07 -22.68 -11.18
N ALA A 249 29.03 -21.35 -11.02
CA ALA A 249 27.80 -20.58 -11.10
C ALA A 249 27.38 -20.31 -12.56
N PRO A 250 26.08 -20.40 -12.90
CA PRO A 250 25.59 -20.09 -14.25
C PRO A 250 25.97 -18.69 -14.74
N GLU A 251 25.93 -17.69 -13.86
CA GLU A 251 26.32 -16.33 -14.17
C GLU A 251 27.81 -16.19 -14.49
N TYR A 252 28.69 -17.00 -13.89
CA TYR A 252 30.12 -17.01 -14.24
C TYR A 252 30.32 -17.58 -15.64
N GLN A 253 29.72 -18.75 -15.91
CA GLN A 253 29.86 -19.43 -17.20
C GLN A 253 29.35 -18.55 -18.35
N LEU A 254 28.18 -17.92 -18.16
CA LEU A 254 27.61 -17.00 -19.14
C LEU A 254 28.52 -15.80 -19.45
N LEU A 255 29.13 -15.21 -18.42
CA LEU A 255 30.07 -14.10 -18.60
C LEU A 255 31.34 -14.55 -19.32
N ALA A 256 31.89 -15.71 -18.96
CA ALA A 256 33.07 -16.27 -19.61
C ALA A 256 32.81 -16.61 -21.09
N ASP A 257 31.66 -17.21 -21.39
CA ASP A 257 31.25 -17.57 -22.76
C ASP A 257 31.01 -16.32 -23.62
N TRP A 258 30.42 -15.27 -23.04
CA TRP A 258 30.28 -13.99 -23.74
C TRP A 258 31.63 -13.36 -24.11
N VAL A 259 32.60 -13.39 -23.19
CA VAL A 259 33.96 -12.91 -23.49
C VAL A 259 34.63 -13.79 -24.55
N ALA A 260 34.51 -15.10 -24.44
CA ALA A 260 35.06 -16.06 -25.41
C ALA A 260 34.46 -15.89 -26.81
N ALA A 261 33.20 -15.45 -26.90
CA ALA A 261 32.53 -15.09 -28.15
C ALA A 261 33.00 -13.74 -28.73
N GLY A 262 33.98 -13.07 -28.11
CA GLY A 262 34.51 -11.78 -28.54
C GLY A 262 33.81 -10.57 -27.91
N ALA A 263 33.05 -10.77 -26.82
CA ALA A 263 32.28 -9.73 -26.14
C ALA A 263 31.40 -8.88 -27.10
N PRO A 264 30.57 -9.52 -27.95
CA PRO A 264 29.77 -8.81 -28.95
C PRO A 264 28.77 -7.86 -28.29
N ASP A 265 28.54 -6.72 -28.95
CA ASP A 265 27.39 -5.84 -28.69
C ASP A 265 26.14 -6.44 -29.36
N ASP A 266 24.97 -6.11 -28.84
CA ASP A 266 23.72 -6.59 -29.40
C ASP A 266 23.34 -5.85 -30.70
N PRO A 267 22.60 -6.50 -31.61
CA PRO A 267 22.06 -5.83 -32.78
C PRO A 267 20.95 -4.82 -32.40
N PRO A 268 20.71 -3.77 -33.22
CA PRO A 268 19.73 -2.73 -32.91
C PRO A 268 18.28 -3.22 -32.74
N ASP A 269 17.93 -4.34 -33.37
CA ASP A 269 16.61 -4.98 -33.39
C ASP A 269 16.47 -6.10 -32.35
N LEU A 270 17.36 -6.15 -31.35
CA LEU A 270 17.31 -7.13 -30.26
C LEU A 270 15.90 -7.18 -29.61
N PRO A 271 15.30 -8.39 -29.49
CA PRO A 271 14.07 -8.58 -28.75
C PRO A 271 14.18 -8.10 -27.31
N ARG A 272 13.21 -7.31 -26.85
CA ARG A 272 13.20 -6.72 -25.51
C ARG A 272 12.29 -7.51 -24.60
N LEU A 273 12.68 -7.68 -23.33
CA LEU A 273 11.84 -8.23 -22.29
C LEU A 273 10.58 -7.36 -22.11
N THR A 274 9.41 -7.98 -22.16
CA THR A 274 8.10 -7.31 -22.07
C THR A 274 7.33 -7.68 -20.81
N SER A 275 7.58 -8.87 -20.25
CA SER A 275 6.95 -9.32 -19.01
C SER A 275 7.84 -10.35 -18.29
N LEU A 276 7.55 -10.56 -17.01
CA LEU A 276 8.09 -11.65 -16.19
C LEU A 276 6.88 -12.38 -15.57
N ALA A 277 6.95 -13.69 -15.41
CA ALA A 277 5.94 -14.49 -14.73
C ALA A 277 6.59 -15.50 -13.79
N LEU A 278 5.95 -15.76 -12.64
CA LEU A 278 6.40 -16.78 -11.68
C LEU A 278 5.39 -17.91 -11.55
N PHE A 279 5.92 -19.13 -11.51
CA PHE A 279 5.15 -20.37 -11.45
C PHE A 279 5.57 -21.19 -10.22
N PRO A 280 4.61 -21.56 -9.33
CA PRO A 280 3.21 -21.14 -9.32
C PRO A 280 3.04 -19.65 -8.91
N PRO A 281 1.93 -18.98 -9.27
CA PRO A 281 1.64 -17.63 -8.77
C PRO A 281 1.21 -17.62 -7.29
N GLN A 282 0.70 -18.75 -6.78
CA GLN A 282 0.39 -18.97 -5.38
C GLN A 282 0.60 -20.45 -5.03
N ALA A 283 1.13 -20.71 -3.84
CA ALA A 283 1.21 -22.04 -3.25
C ALA A 283 0.76 -22.03 -1.78
N VAL A 284 0.10 -23.12 -1.35
CA VAL A 284 -0.19 -23.40 0.06
C VAL A 284 0.68 -24.57 0.50
N LEU A 285 1.69 -24.35 1.33
CA LEU A 285 2.68 -25.35 1.71
C LEU A 285 2.55 -25.73 3.19
N PRO A 286 2.93 -26.95 3.60
CA PRO A 286 2.97 -27.29 5.02
C PRO A 286 4.16 -26.60 5.71
N ALA A 287 4.01 -26.32 6.99
CA ALA A 287 5.10 -25.86 7.85
C ALA A 287 6.18 -26.97 8.04
N GLY A 288 7.30 -26.61 8.66
CA GLY A 288 8.29 -27.62 9.10
C GLY A 288 9.28 -28.07 8.02
N GLY A 289 9.69 -27.17 7.11
CA GLY A 289 10.79 -27.41 6.18
C GLY A 289 10.39 -28.02 4.85
N ALA A 290 9.11 -27.90 4.44
CA ALA A 290 8.69 -28.28 3.11
C ALA A 290 9.40 -27.43 2.06
N THR A 291 9.71 -28.03 0.90
CA THR A 291 10.42 -27.34 -0.18
C THR A 291 9.61 -27.35 -1.46
N MET A 292 9.72 -26.27 -2.23
CA MET A 292 9.10 -26.13 -3.55
C MET A 292 10.03 -25.35 -4.48
N GLN A 293 10.18 -25.80 -5.71
CA GLN A 293 10.87 -25.03 -6.74
C GLN A 293 9.92 -24.01 -7.37
N ILE A 294 10.38 -22.78 -7.61
CA ILE A 294 9.70 -21.83 -8.50
C ILE A 294 10.39 -21.73 -9.85
N THR A 295 9.62 -21.37 -10.87
CA THR A 295 10.11 -21.05 -12.22
C THR A 295 9.81 -19.60 -12.56
N ALA A 296 10.81 -18.87 -13.04
CA ALA A 296 10.67 -17.54 -13.59
C ALA A 296 10.76 -17.59 -15.12
N ARG A 297 9.74 -17.08 -15.82
CA ARG A 297 9.67 -17.03 -17.28
C ARG A 297 9.58 -15.59 -17.76
N GLY A 298 10.46 -15.18 -18.67
CA GLY A 298 10.42 -13.87 -19.32
C GLY A 298 9.86 -13.95 -20.73
N GLU A 299 8.97 -13.05 -21.11
CA GLU A 299 8.42 -12.94 -22.47
C GLU A 299 9.05 -11.76 -23.22
N TYR A 300 9.33 -11.94 -24.51
CA TYR A 300 10.07 -10.97 -25.33
C TYR A 300 9.20 -10.41 -26.47
N SER A 301 9.62 -9.26 -27.01
CA SER A 301 8.87 -8.51 -28.03
C SER A 301 8.73 -9.25 -29.38
N ASP A 302 9.50 -10.31 -29.60
CA ASP A 302 9.40 -11.20 -30.75
C ASP A 302 8.47 -12.39 -30.50
N SER A 303 7.72 -12.38 -29.38
CA SER A 303 6.84 -13.46 -28.91
C SER A 303 7.57 -14.73 -28.46
N THR A 304 8.89 -14.71 -28.33
CA THR A 304 9.63 -15.79 -27.65
C THR A 304 9.50 -15.67 -26.14
N ASP A 305 9.61 -16.80 -25.44
CA ASP A 305 9.69 -16.85 -23.98
C ASP A 305 10.92 -17.63 -23.53
N ARG A 306 11.41 -17.35 -22.31
CA ARG A 306 12.63 -17.96 -21.79
C ARG A 306 12.51 -18.26 -20.31
N ASP A 307 13.02 -19.42 -19.91
CA ASP A 307 13.30 -19.69 -18.50
C ASP A 307 14.48 -18.85 -18.03
N VAL A 308 14.16 -17.87 -17.19
CA VAL A 308 15.14 -16.94 -16.60
C VAL A 308 15.43 -17.29 -15.14
N THR A 309 14.95 -18.44 -14.65
CA THR A 309 15.10 -18.90 -13.27
C THR A 309 16.55 -18.85 -12.78
N PRO A 310 17.57 -19.29 -13.55
CA PRO A 310 18.95 -19.29 -13.10
C PRO A 310 19.54 -17.89 -12.91
N LEU A 311 19.06 -16.91 -13.68
CA LEU A 311 19.58 -15.54 -13.71
C LEU A 311 18.74 -14.56 -12.89
N ALA A 312 17.51 -14.93 -12.50
CA ALA A 312 16.66 -14.11 -11.66
C ALA A 312 17.22 -13.99 -10.23
N VAL A 313 17.05 -12.81 -9.62
CA VAL A 313 17.42 -12.56 -8.21
C VAL A 313 16.20 -12.74 -7.33
N TYR A 314 16.32 -13.59 -6.30
CA TYR A 314 15.22 -13.94 -5.40
C TYR A 314 15.36 -13.29 -4.03
N SER A 315 14.22 -13.03 -3.38
CA SER A 315 14.15 -12.59 -1.98
C SER A 315 12.78 -12.93 -1.37
N SER A 316 12.72 -13.11 -0.05
CA SER A 316 11.45 -13.23 0.68
C SER A 316 11.09 -11.90 1.35
N LEU A 317 9.80 -11.57 1.37
CA LEU A 317 9.29 -10.44 2.16
C LEU A 317 9.19 -10.77 3.66
N ASN A 318 9.19 -12.06 4.02
CA ASN A 318 9.16 -12.54 5.39
C ASN A 318 9.81 -13.93 5.48
N ASP A 319 11.11 -13.94 5.77
CA ASP A 319 11.92 -15.15 5.89
C ASP A 319 11.50 -16.05 7.07
N ALA A 320 10.81 -15.53 8.08
CA ALA A 320 10.33 -16.33 9.21
C ALA A 320 9.19 -17.30 8.79
N VAL A 321 8.46 -16.98 7.71
CA VAL A 321 7.41 -17.85 7.15
C VAL A 321 7.98 -18.77 6.08
N ALA A 322 8.70 -18.21 5.09
CA ALA A 322 9.39 -19.00 4.08
C ALA A 322 10.58 -18.23 3.52
N SER A 323 11.69 -18.91 3.31
CA SER A 323 12.89 -18.36 2.67
C SER A 323 13.04 -18.89 1.25
N VAL A 324 13.85 -18.22 0.43
CA VAL A 324 14.16 -18.63 -0.95
C VAL A 324 15.67 -18.58 -1.18
N ASP A 325 16.22 -19.60 -1.85
CA ASP A 325 17.64 -19.63 -2.20
C ASP A 325 17.94 -18.98 -3.56
N ALA A 326 19.23 -18.88 -3.90
CA ALA A 326 19.67 -18.31 -5.17
C ALA A 326 19.21 -19.11 -6.40
N ARG A 327 18.69 -20.34 -6.26
CA ARG A 327 18.18 -21.16 -7.36
C ARG A 327 16.66 -21.12 -7.47
N GLY A 328 15.98 -20.28 -6.68
CA GLY A 328 14.53 -20.20 -6.66
C GLY A 328 13.89 -21.39 -5.94
N ARG A 329 14.58 -22.03 -4.99
CA ARG A 329 13.98 -23.04 -4.13
C ARG A 329 13.47 -22.39 -2.85
N ILE A 330 12.19 -22.57 -2.56
CA ILE A 330 11.51 -22.11 -1.35
C ILE A 330 11.64 -23.18 -0.27
N THR A 331 11.83 -22.75 0.98
CA THR A 331 11.79 -23.58 2.18
C THR A 331 10.85 -22.95 3.21
N THR A 332 9.87 -23.71 3.71
CA THR A 332 8.90 -23.23 4.71
C THR A 332 9.40 -23.34 6.15
N HIS A 333 8.96 -22.42 7.00
CA HIS A 333 9.29 -22.35 8.42
C HIS A 333 8.01 -22.26 9.24
N ASP A 334 7.65 -21.06 9.73
CA ASP A 334 6.47 -20.83 10.57
C ASP A 334 5.17 -20.71 9.74
N ALA A 335 4.04 -21.02 10.38
CA ALA A 335 2.72 -20.81 9.78
C ALA A 335 2.46 -19.31 9.57
N GLY A 336 1.86 -18.97 8.43
CA GLY A 336 1.59 -17.58 8.06
C GLY A 336 1.54 -17.39 6.55
N GLU A 337 1.81 -16.16 6.10
CA GLU A 337 1.97 -15.87 4.68
C GLU A 337 3.18 -14.98 4.39
N THR A 338 3.76 -15.17 3.22
CA THR A 338 4.82 -14.32 2.67
C THR A 338 4.69 -14.24 1.16
N PHE A 339 5.50 -13.37 0.56
CA PHE A 339 5.67 -13.28 -0.88
C PHE A 339 7.13 -13.51 -1.21
N ILE A 340 7.37 -14.38 -2.19
CA ILE A 340 8.70 -14.62 -2.76
C ILE A 340 8.81 -13.80 -4.02
N MET A 341 9.72 -12.84 -4.01
CA MET A 341 9.98 -11.94 -5.14
C MET A 341 11.10 -12.49 -6.01
N ALA A 342 10.92 -12.42 -7.33
CA ALA A 342 11.95 -12.65 -8.32
C ALA A 342 12.15 -11.39 -9.17
N ARG A 343 13.39 -11.06 -9.49
CA ARG A 343 13.74 -9.92 -10.34
C ARG A 343 14.58 -10.37 -11.53
N PHE A 344 14.20 -9.91 -12.71
CA PHE A 344 14.93 -10.15 -13.96
C PHE A 344 14.78 -8.92 -14.89
N GLY A 345 15.91 -8.37 -15.33
CA GLY A 345 15.92 -7.09 -16.06
C GLY A 345 15.25 -5.96 -15.25
N THR A 346 14.34 -5.22 -15.89
CA THR A 346 13.56 -4.15 -15.27
C THR A 346 12.29 -4.63 -14.56
N PHE A 347 12.04 -5.93 -14.50
CA PHE A 347 10.81 -6.50 -13.95
C PHE A 347 11.08 -7.18 -12.63
N ALA A 348 10.14 -7.00 -11.70
CA ALA A 348 10.02 -7.77 -10.49
C ALA A 348 8.62 -8.40 -10.50
N GLU A 349 8.53 -9.62 -9.99
CA GLU A 349 7.26 -10.35 -9.81
C GLU A 349 7.27 -11.09 -8.48
N VAL A 350 6.08 -11.45 -7.99
CA VAL A 350 5.93 -12.17 -6.71
C VAL A 350 5.06 -13.41 -6.81
N THR A 351 5.47 -14.47 -6.11
CA THR A 351 4.65 -15.64 -5.80
C THR A 351 4.17 -15.54 -4.36
N GLN A 352 2.87 -15.71 -4.11
CA GLN A 352 2.35 -15.79 -2.75
C GLN A 352 2.56 -17.19 -2.16
N VAL A 353 3.18 -17.26 -0.99
CA VAL A 353 3.36 -18.51 -0.24
C VAL A 353 2.56 -18.42 1.05
N ILE A 354 1.61 -19.33 1.22
CA ILE A 354 0.88 -19.52 2.47
C ILE A 354 1.43 -20.78 3.12
N VAL A 355 1.85 -20.67 4.37
CA VAL A 355 2.36 -21.81 5.15
C VAL A 355 1.33 -22.16 6.22
N VAL A 356 0.91 -23.42 6.24
CA VAL A 356 -0.09 -23.92 7.21
C VAL A 356 0.52 -24.96 8.12
N GLY A 357 0.19 -24.90 9.42
CA GLY A 357 0.56 -25.93 10.39
C GLY A 357 -0.27 -27.20 10.24
N ASP A 358 0.00 -28.22 11.06
CA ASP A 358 -0.70 -29.52 11.03
C ASP A 358 -1.96 -29.57 11.91
N GLU A 359 -2.31 -28.46 12.55
CA GLU A 359 -3.42 -28.41 13.50
C GLU A 359 -4.78 -28.60 12.81
N ALA A 360 -5.67 -29.33 13.50
CA ALA A 360 -7.04 -29.52 13.08
C ALA A 360 -7.81 -28.19 13.13
N PHE A 361 -8.25 -27.73 11.97
CA PHE A 361 -9.00 -26.49 11.82
C PHE A 361 -10.48 -26.75 11.52
N THR A 362 -11.37 -26.10 12.25
CA THR A 362 -12.82 -26.14 11.97
C THR A 362 -13.34 -24.73 11.74
N TRP A 363 -14.04 -24.53 10.64
CA TRP A 363 -14.65 -23.24 10.33
C TRP A 363 -15.89 -23.00 11.20
N PRO A 364 -16.03 -21.82 11.87
CA PRO A 364 -17.19 -21.54 12.69
C PRO A 364 -18.49 -21.47 11.88
N SER A 365 -19.55 -22.14 12.35
CA SER A 365 -20.82 -22.29 11.61
C SER A 365 -21.58 -20.97 11.41
N GLU A 366 -21.39 -20.03 12.33
CA GLU A 366 -21.97 -18.71 12.40
C GLU A 366 -21.22 -17.67 11.54
N ALA A 367 -20.00 -17.99 11.10
CA ALA A 367 -19.19 -17.16 10.20
C ALA A 367 -19.69 -17.27 8.74
N LYS A 368 -20.94 -16.87 8.52
CA LYS A 368 -21.59 -16.78 7.20
C LYS A 368 -21.28 -15.42 6.56
N PRO A 369 -20.88 -15.37 5.27
CA PRO A 369 -20.66 -14.12 4.57
C PRO A 369 -21.98 -13.35 4.39
N ARG A 370 -21.95 -12.01 4.48
CA ARG A 370 -23.08 -11.12 4.18
C ARG A 370 -23.00 -10.55 2.77
N ASN A 371 -21.79 -10.34 2.25
CA ASN A 371 -21.57 -9.88 0.89
C ASN A 371 -20.24 -10.42 0.30
N TYR A 372 -19.90 -9.96 -0.90
CA TYR A 372 -18.70 -10.36 -1.64
C TYR A 372 -17.38 -10.06 -0.91
N ILE A 373 -17.36 -9.06 -0.02
CA ILE A 373 -16.19 -8.75 0.81
C ILE A 373 -15.92 -9.93 1.74
N ASP A 374 -16.96 -10.36 2.45
CA ASP A 374 -16.85 -11.47 3.40
C ASP A 374 -16.49 -12.79 2.69
N GLU A 375 -17.03 -13.02 1.49
CA GLU A 375 -16.67 -14.19 0.68
C GLU A 375 -15.17 -14.24 0.38
N ALA A 376 -14.59 -13.10 -0.05
CA ALA A 376 -13.17 -13.01 -0.36
C ALA A 376 -12.28 -13.13 0.89
N ILE A 377 -12.65 -12.47 2.00
CA ILE A 377 -11.94 -12.57 3.28
C ILE A 377 -12.00 -14.00 3.81
N HIS A 378 -13.19 -14.61 3.88
CA HIS A 378 -13.37 -15.97 4.36
C HIS A 378 -12.62 -16.99 3.51
N ALA A 379 -12.57 -16.81 2.19
CA ALA A 379 -11.79 -17.69 1.31
C ALA A 379 -10.30 -17.70 1.68
N LYS A 380 -9.73 -16.55 2.03
CA LYS A 380 -8.32 -16.47 2.47
C LYS A 380 -8.14 -17.02 3.88
N LEU A 381 -8.99 -16.63 4.83
CA LEU A 381 -8.92 -17.11 6.21
C LEU A 381 -9.02 -18.64 6.31
N ARG A 382 -9.84 -19.29 5.46
CA ARG A 382 -9.89 -20.76 5.36
C ARG A 382 -8.55 -21.37 4.94
N LYS A 383 -7.87 -20.78 3.96
CA LYS A 383 -6.54 -21.23 3.52
C LYS A 383 -5.51 -21.07 4.63
N LEU A 384 -5.59 -19.98 5.39
CA LEU A 384 -4.71 -19.71 6.52
C LEU A 384 -5.06 -20.53 7.78
N ARG A 385 -6.18 -21.25 7.78
CA ARG A 385 -6.72 -21.95 8.97
C ARG A 385 -6.98 -21.00 10.15
N ILE A 386 -7.46 -19.80 9.85
CA ILE A 386 -7.80 -18.76 10.82
C ILE A 386 -9.32 -18.61 10.87
N ALA A 387 -9.90 -18.65 12.07
CA ALA A 387 -11.31 -18.36 12.27
C ALA A 387 -11.51 -16.85 12.49
N PRO A 388 -12.48 -16.20 11.81
CA PRO A 388 -12.80 -14.82 12.13
C PRO A 388 -13.39 -14.71 13.55
N SER A 389 -13.19 -13.58 14.22
CA SER A 389 -13.81 -13.30 15.52
C SER A 389 -15.35 -13.21 15.42
N GLU A 390 -16.04 -13.18 16.55
CA GLU A 390 -17.47 -12.85 16.54
C GLU A 390 -17.74 -11.42 16.01
N VAL A 391 -19.00 -11.15 15.64
CA VAL A 391 -19.43 -9.78 15.38
C VAL A 391 -19.53 -9.00 16.69
N CYS A 392 -19.16 -7.72 16.66
CA CYS A 392 -19.29 -6.84 17.81
C CYS A 392 -20.76 -6.62 18.21
N ASP A 393 -20.99 -6.23 19.46
CA ASP A 393 -22.31 -5.84 19.94
C ASP A 393 -22.81 -4.54 19.30
N ASP A 394 -24.08 -4.22 19.53
CA ASP A 394 -24.74 -3.08 18.91
C ASP A 394 -24.21 -1.72 19.39
N ALA A 395 -23.78 -1.60 20.65
CA ALA A 395 -23.26 -0.35 21.17
C ALA A 395 -21.88 -0.04 20.54
N THR A 396 -21.00 -1.04 20.47
CA THR A 396 -19.72 -0.95 19.75
C THR A 396 -19.95 -0.66 18.27
N PHE A 397 -20.87 -1.37 17.61
CA PHE A 397 -21.18 -1.12 16.19
C PHE A 397 -21.64 0.32 15.96
N ALA A 398 -22.61 0.81 16.75
CA ALA A 398 -23.15 2.16 16.63
C ALA A 398 -22.05 3.21 16.80
N ARG A 399 -21.25 3.11 17.87
CA ARG A 399 -20.13 4.03 18.08
C ARG A 399 -19.16 4.04 16.90
N ARG A 400 -18.76 2.85 16.44
CA ARG A 400 -17.81 2.67 15.33
C ARG A 400 -18.32 3.33 14.05
N VAL A 401 -19.55 3.02 13.64
CA VAL A 401 -20.10 3.53 12.37
C VAL A 401 -20.36 5.04 12.41
N TYR A 402 -20.78 5.60 13.54
CA TYR A 402 -20.91 7.05 13.73
C TYR A 402 -19.56 7.76 13.56
N LEU A 403 -18.52 7.28 14.25
CA LEU A 403 -17.19 7.87 14.18
C LEU A 403 -16.56 7.72 12.79
N ASP A 404 -16.70 6.56 12.14
CA ASP A 404 -16.13 6.32 10.82
C ASP A 404 -16.84 7.07 9.70
N VAL A 405 -18.19 7.08 9.69
CA VAL A 405 -18.96 7.63 8.57
C VAL A 405 -19.10 9.15 8.68
N ILE A 406 -19.31 9.68 9.89
CA ILE A 406 -19.61 11.11 10.09
C ILE A 406 -18.66 11.83 11.07
N GLY A 407 -17.67 11.13 11.64
CA GLY A 407 -16.58 11.76 12.41
C GLY A 407 -16.93 12.15 13.84
N ILE A 408 -18.11 11.79 14.35
CA ILE A 408 -18.59 12.14 15.69
C ILE A 408 -19.34 10.95 16.31
N PRO A 409 -19.33 10.78 17.65
CA PRO A 409 -20.12 9.74 18.31
C PRO A 409 -21.63 10.05 18.26
N PRO A 410 -22.51 9.05 18.45
CA PRO A 410 -23.95 9.28 18.57
C PRO A 410 -24.26 10.14 19.79
N THR A 411 -25.33 10.94 19.69
CA THR A 411 -25.94 11.58 20.86
C THR A 411 -26.58 10.54 21.79
N VAL A 412 -26.83 10.91 23.05
CA VAL A 412 -27.46 10.02 24.05
C VAL A 412 -28.83 9.51 23.57
N ASP A 413 -29.61 10.35 22.90
CA ASP A 413 -30.94 9.97 22.40
C ASP A 413 -30.84 9.02 21.20
N GLU A 414 -29.89 9.27 20.27
CA GLU A 414 -29.65 8.39 19.12
C GLU A 414 -29.20 7.00 19.54
N ILE A 415 -28.25 6.90 20.48
CA ILE A 415 -27.78 5.58 20.95
C ILE A 415 -28.87 4.83 21.71
N ARG A 416 -29.66 5.51 22.56
CA ARG A 416 -30.80 4.89 23.25
C ARG A 416 -31.83 4.36 22.25
N ALA A 417 -32.17 5.15 21.24
CA ALA A 417 -33.10 4.75 20.20
C ALA A 417 -32.58 3.53 19.40
N PHE A 418 -31.29 3.50 19.07
CA PHE A 418 -30.67 2.39 18.34
C PHE A 418 -30.62 1.09 19.16
N LEU A 419 -30.28 1.18 20.45
CA LEU A 419 -30.22 0.02 21.35
C LEU A 419 -31.63 -0.55 21.63
N ALA A 420 -32.65 0.29 21.63
CA ALA A 420 -34.05 -0.12 21.79
C ALA A 420 -34.69 -0.66 20.50
N ASP A 421 -34.03 -0.52 19.34
CA ASP A 421 -34.54 -1.03 18.07
C ASP A 421 -34.31 -2.55 17.98
N GLU A 422 -35.39 -3.31 17.80
CA GLU A 422 -35.36 -4.78 17.70
C GLU A 422 -35.40 -5.29 16.26
N ARG A 423 -35.38 -4.40 15.24
CA ARG A 423 -35.41 -4.83 13.84
C ARG A 423 -34.10 -5.51 13.43
N ASP A 424 -34.22 -6.60 12.67
CA ASP A 424 -33.08 -7.36 12.15
C ASP A 424 -32.18 -6.54 11.21
N ASP A 425 -32.72 -5.52 10.55
CA ASP A 425 -32.00 -4.66 9.58
C ASP A 425 -31.53 -3.32 10.17
N LYS A 426 -31.67 -3.10 11.48
CA LYS A 426 -31.36 -1.81 12.13
C LYS A 426 -29.96 -1.28 11.82
N ARG A 427 -28.96 -2.15 11.73
CA ARG A 427 -27.57 -1.79 11.37
C ARG A 427 -27.47 -1.23 9.94
N ALA A 428 -28.14 -1.89 8.99
CA ALA A 428 -28.14 -1.46 7.58
C ALA A 428 -28.88 -0.13 7.41
N ARG A 429 -29.99 0.07 8.14
CA ARG A 429 -30.76 1.32 8.18
C ARG A 429 -29.95 2.47 8.80
N LEU A 430 -29.23 2.21 9.89
CA LEU A 430 -28.35 3.22 10.50
C LEU A 430 -27.25 3.65 9.52
N ILE A 431 -26.64 2.70 8.80
CA ILE A 431 -25.64 3.03 7.76
C ILE A 431 -26.26 3.95 6.69
N ASP A 432 -27.47 3.64 6.20
CA ASP A 432 -28.14 4.48 5.20
C ASP A 432 -28.44 5.89 5.71
N GLU A 433 -28.91 6.01 6.96
CA GLU A 433 -29.16 7.29 7.58
C GLU A 433 -27.89 8.14 7.71
N LEU A 434 -26.81 7.54 8.23
CA LEU A 434 -25.53 8.22 8.42
C LEU A 434 -24.89 8.66 7.11
N LEU A 435 -25.08 7.90 6.03
CA LEU A 435 -24.63 8.32 4.72
C LEU A 435 -25.34 9.61 4.29
N GLN A 436 -26.63 9.78 4.55
CA GLN A 436 -27.36 10.99 4.12
C GLN A 436 -27.11 12.23 4.99
N ARG A 437 -26.33 12.10 6.06
CA ARG A 437 -26.01 13.21 6.97
C ARG A 437 -25.09 14.25 6.32
N PRO A 438 -25.31 15.57 6.56
CA PRO A 438 -24.42 16.63 6.08
C PRO A 438 -23.01 16.51 6.66
N GLU A 439 -22.83 15.77 7.75
CA GLU A 439 -21.54 15.50 8.35
C GLU A 439 -20.63 14.60 7.50
N PHE A 440 -21.19 13.72 6.67
CA PHE A 440 -20.44 12.81 5.79
C PHE A 440 -19.52 13.56 4.81
N PRO A 441 -20.01 14.49 3.96
CA PRO A 441 -19.16 15.20 3.01
C PRO A 441 -18.10 16.06 3.69
N GLU A 442 -18.29 16.51 4.94
CA GLU A 442 -17.28 17.26 5.69
C GLU A 442 -16.07 16.40 6.05
N VAL A 443 -16.30 15.15 6.50
CA VAL A 443 -15.22 14.20 6.80
C VAL A 443 -14.42 13.87 5.54
N TRP A 444 -15.12 13.58 4.44
CA TRP A 444 -14.46 13.24 3.19
C TRP A 444 -13.74 14.44 2.56
N ALA A 445 -14.33 15.64 2.60
CA ALA A 445 -13.66 16.84 2.14
C ALA A 445 -12.38 17.13 2.93
N MET A 446 -12.38 16.91 4.25
CA MET A 446 -11.18 17.05 5.07
C MET A 446 -10.08 16.06 4.63
N LYS A 447 -10.42 14.78 4.47
CA LYS A 447 -9.47 13.74 4.03
C LYS A 447 -8.86 14.05 2.66
N TRP A 448 -9.70 14.50 1.73
CA TRP A 448 -9.25 14.93 0.41
C TRP A 448 -8.40 16.20 0.46
N ALA A 449 -8.74 17.15 1.32
CA ALA A 449 -7.96 18.36 1.50
C ALA A 449 -6.53 18.06 2.01
N GLU A 450 -6.35 17.01 2.79
CA GLU A 450 -5.02 16.52 3.20
C GLU A 450 -4.22 16.02 2.00
N MET A 451 -4.78 15.11 1.21
CA MET A 451 -4.09 14.56 0.02
C MET A 451 -3.82 15.62 -1.05
N LEU A 452 -4.72 16.60 -1.20
CA LEU A 452 -4.60 17.70 -2.15
C LEU A 452 -3.77 18.88 -1.60
N ARG A 453 -3.17 18.73 -0.41
CA ARG A 453 -2.26 19.69 0.20
C ARG A 453 -2.87 21.09 0.31
N ILE A 454 -4.15 21.17 0.71
CA ILE A 454 -4.88 22.44 0.78
C ILE A 454 -4.46 23.20 2.04
N GLU A 455 -3.66 24.25 1.87
CA GLU A 455 -3.13 25.08 2.96
C GLU A 455 -2.78 26.52 2.50
N SER A 456 -2.65 27.47 3.44
CA SER A 456 -2.54 28.91 3.16
C SER A 456 -1.12 29.51 3.02
N GLN A 457 -0.07 28.70 2.97
CA GLN A 457 1.29 29.14 2.63
C GLN A 457 1.49 29.20 1.12
N LYS A 458 0.98 28.21 0.38
CA LYS A 458 0.98 28.15 -1.08
C LYS A 458 -0.24 28.83 -1.70
N LEU A 459 -1.38 28.73 -1.02
CA LEU A 459 -2.61 29.44 -1.37
C LEU A 459 -2.79 30.67 -0.47
N ASN A 460 -3.79 31.50 -0.75
CA ASN A 460 -4.26 32.48 0.24
C ASN A 460 -5.51 31.96 0.95
N VAL A 461 -5.88 32.57 2.08
CA VAL A 461 -7.03 32.15 2.91
C VAL A 461 -8.32 32.00 2.10
N LYS A 462 -8.58 32.92 1.17
CA LYS A 462 -9.77 32.86 0.30
C LYS A 462 -9.71 31.66 -0.66
N GLY A 463 -8.54 31.38 -1.25
CA GLY A 463 -8.32 30.23 -2.12
C GLY A 463 -8.54 28.91 -1.39
N VAL A 464 -8.02 28.78 -0.16
CA VAL A 464 -8.26 27.61 0.71
C VAL A 464 -9.75 27.42 0.96
N GLN A 465 -10.46 28.47 1.39
CA GLN A 465 -11.89 28.39 1.70
C GLN A 465 -12.73 27.96 0.48
N LEU A 466 -12.49 28.58 -0.68
CA LEU A 466 -13.24 28.26 -1.90
C LEU A 466 -12.93 26.85 -2.40
N TYR A 467 -11.67 26.42 -2.32
CA TYR A 467 -11.26 25.10 -2.79
C TYR A 467 -11.82 23.98 -1.91
N THR A 468 -11.75 24.12 -0.57
CA THR A 468 -12.38 23.19 0.36
C THR A 468 -13.90 23.19 0.23
N ALA A 469 -14.53 24.35 0.02
CA ALA A 469 -15.98 24.45 -0.18
C ALA A 469 -16.43 23.72 -1.45
N TRP A 470 -15.75 23.92 -2.59
CA TRP A 470 -16.05 23.20 -3.83
C TRP A 470 -16.00 21.69 -3.63
N LEU A 471 -14.95 21.18 -2.99
CA LEU A 471 -14.76 19.76 -2.74
C LEU A 471 -15.87 19.17 -1.87
N ARG A 472 -16.22 19.84 -0.77
CA ARG A 472 -17.35 19.46 0.08
C ARG A 472 -18.66 19.47 -0.70
N ASP A 473 -18.91 20.52 -1.48
CA ASP A 473 -20.16 20.69 -2.22
C ASP A 473 -20.28 19.69 -3.38
N ALA A 474 -19.16 19.24 -3.96
CA ALA A 474 -19.13 18.16 -4.94
C ALA A 474 -19.52 16.82 -4.31
N ILE A 475 -18.95 16.47 -3.15
CA ILE A 475 -19.29 15.24 -2.43
C ILE A 475 -20.73 15.28 -1.89
N GLN A 476 -21.20 16.44 -1.43
CA GLN A 476 -22.57 16.62 -0.92
C GLN A 476 -23.65 16.40 -2.00
N ARG A 477 -23.33 16.70 -3.27
CA ARG A 477 -24.22 16.47 -4.41
C ARG A 477 -24.00 15.10 -5.07
N ASP A 478 -23.24 14.22 -4.42
CA ASP A 478 -22.94 12.87 -4.88
C ASP A 478 -22.29 12.85 -6.28
N ALA A 479 -21.42 13.83 -6.54
CA ALA A 479 -20.65 13.87 -7.79
C ALA A 479 -19.75 12.61 -7.88
N PRO A 480 -19.77 11.90 -9.02
CA PRO A 480 -18.87 10.76 -9.27
C PRO A 480 -17.39 11.14 -9.07
N MET A 481 -16.59 10.27 -8.43
CA MET A 481 -15.19 10.60 -8.13
C MET A 481 -14.34 10.80 -9.39
N ASP A 482 -14.62 10.07 -10.48
CA ASP A 482 -13.99 10.28 -11.79
C ASP A 482 -14.24 11.71 -12.31
N GLN A 483 -15.45 12.23 -12.15
CA GLN A 483 -15.81 13.60 -12.54
C GLN A 483 -15.10 14.64 -11.67
N ILE A 484 -15.06 14.46 -10.34
CA ILE A 484 -14.32 15.36 -9.44
C ILE A 484 -12.85 15.44 -9.83
N VAL A 485 -12.20 14.29 -10.10
CA VAL A 485 -10.79 14.25 -10.49
C VAL A 485 -10.57 14.84 -11.88
N ARG A 486 -11.48 14.61 -12.81
CA ARG A 486 -11.43 15.21 -14.14
C ARG A 486 -11.55 16.72 -14.07
N GLU A 487 -12.56 17.25 -13.37
CA GLU A 487 -12.73 18.70 -13.13
C GLU A 487 -11.47 19.31 -12.53
N LEU A 488 -10.84 18.61 -11.57
CA LEU A 488 -9.60 19.03 -10.95
C LEU A 488 -8.42 19.12 -11.93
N LEU A 489 -8.20 18.07 -12.73
CA LEU A 489 -7.08 17.99 -13.66
C LEU A 489 -7.29 18.89 -14.90
N THR A 490 -8.52 19.16 -15.30
CA THR A 490 -8.79 20.02 -16.45
C THR A 490 -9.01 21.49 -16.08
N ALA A 491 -8.93 21.83 -14.78
CA ALA A 491 -9.26 23.15 -14.28
C ALA A 491 -8.51 24.29 -14.99
N ASP A 492 -9.26 25.28 -15.48
CA ASP A 492 -8.76 26.49 -16.12
C ASP A 492 -9.53 27.73 -15.60
N GLY A 493 -9.04 28.93 -15.94
CA GLY A 493 -9.64 30.18 -15.46
C GLY A 493 -9.10 30.63 -14.09
N GLY A 494 -9.75 31.65 -13.52
CA GLY A 494 -9.36 32.23 -12.23
C GLY A 494 -9.62 31.28 -11.07
N ASN A 495 -8.64 31.11 -10.18
CA ASN A 495 -8.72 30.17 -9.06
C ASN A 495 -9.77 30.52 -7.99
N TYR A 496 -10.43 31.68 -8.06
CA TYR A 496 -11.61 31.94 -7.24
C TYR A 496 -12.92 31.65 -7.98
N GLN A 497 -13.01 31.93 -9.29
CA GLN A 497 -14.20 31.59 -10.07
C GLN A 497 -14.30 30.08 -10.36
N ASN A 498 -13.16 29.42 -10.58
CA ASN A 498 -13.03 27.98 -10.74
C ASN A 498 -12.09 27.41 -9.64
N PRO A 499 -12.61 27.14 -8.42
CA PRO A 499 -11.78 26.72 -7.28
C PRO A 499 -10.86 25.51 -7.50
N PRO A 500 -11.22 24.48 -8.30
CA PRO A 500 -10.30 23.42 -8.73
C PRO A 500 -8.93 23.89 -9.23
N ALA A 501 -8.86 25.07 -9.85
CA ALA A 501 -7.61 25.62 -10.39
C ALA A 501 -6.55 25.91 -9.30
N ASN A 502 -6.93 25.96 -8.01
CA ASN A 502 -5.99 26.04 -6.89
C ASN A 502 -5.02 24.84 -6.84
N PHE A 503 -5.39 23.69 -7.39
CA PHE A 503 -4.51 22.51 -7.48
C PHE A 503 -3.16 22.84 -8.12
N TYR A 504 -3.16 23.68 -9.16
CA TYR A 504 -1.96 24.12 -9.87
C TYR A 504 -1.21 25.29 -9.22
N LEU A 505 -1.72 25.80 -8.10
CA LEU A 505 -1.04 26.82 -7.29
C LEU A 505 -0.32 26.20 -6.09
N VAL A 506 -0.80 25.05 -5.60
CA VAL A 506 -0.18 24.27 -4.53
C VAL A 506 1.18 23.71 -4.99
N GLU A 507 1.20 23.08 -6.16
CA GLU A 507 2.43 22.59 -6.79
C GLU A 507 2.62 23.21 -8.18
N ARG A 508 3.82 23.75 -8.42
CA ARG A 508 4.13 24.50 -9.65
C ARG A 508 5.12 23.80 -10.54
N GLU A 509 5.96 22.92 -9.97
CA GLU A 509 6.95 22.17 -10.72
C GLU A 509 6.28 20.98 -11.43
N PRO A 510 6.39 20.85 -12.77
CA PRO A 510 5.73 19.78 -13.52
C PRO A 510 6.09 18.37 -13.04
N THR A 511 7.34 18.16 -12.63
CA THR A 511 7.84 16.88 -12.12
C THR A 511 7.21 16.52 -10.77
N LEU A 512 7.18 17.46 -9.82
CA LEU A 512 6.52 17.26 -8.53
C LEU A 512 5.00 17.13 -8.67
N MET A 513 4.39 17.83 -9.64
CA MET A 513 2.98 17.66 -9.96
C MET A 513 2.69 16.24 -10.46
N ALA A 514 3.54 15.70 -11.35
CA ALA A 514 3.43 14.32 -11.80
C ALA A 514 3.55 13.32 -10.64
N GLU A 515 4.50 13.53 -9.73
CA GLU A 515 4.65 12.69 -8.53
C GLU A 515 3.39 12.72 -7.67
N ASN A 516 2.85 13.91 -7.39
CA ASN A 516 1.63 14.06 -6.60
C ASN A 516 0.42 13.41 -7.31
N VAL A 517 0.28 13.57 -8.62
CA VAL A 517 -0.84 12.95 -9.38
C VAL A 517 -0.72 11.43 -9.38
N ALA A 518 0.48 10.88 -9.62
CA ALA A 518 0.69 9.43 -9.56
C ALA A 518 0.40 8.87 -8.17
N GLN A 519 0.87 9.54 -7.12
CA GLN A 519 0.66 9.09 -5.74
C GLN A 519 -0.81 9.25 -5.32
N VAL A 520 -1.42 10.41 -5.54
CA VAL A 520 -2.79 10.72 -5.11
C VAL A 520 -3.83 9.95 -5.93
N PHE A 521 -3.65 9.71 -7.22
CA PHE A 521 -4.74 9.11 -8.02
C PHE A 521 -4.48 7.69 -8.50
N LEU A 522 -3.23 7.23 -8.51
CA LEU A 522 -2.88 5.85 -8.90
C LEU A 522 -2.31 5.06 -7.71
N GLY A 523 -1.95 5.73 -6.61
CA GLY A 523 -1.30 5.09 -5.46
C GLY A 523 0.14 4.69 -5.76
N ILE A 524 0.75 5.24 -6.81
CA ILE A 524 2.07 4.87 -7.28
C ILE A 524 3.05 5.99 -6.93
N ARG A 525 4.16 5.64 -6.26
CA ARG A 525 5.22 6.61 -6.00
C ARG A 525 6.40 6.40 -6.94
N ILE A 526 6.59 7.36 -7.84
CA ILE A 526 7.56 7.34 -8.96
C ILE A 526 8.84 8.13 -8.67
N GLN A 527 9.03 8.68 -7.47
CA GLN A 527 10.13 9.62 -7.18
C GLN A 527 11.52 9.00 -7.38
N CYS A 528 11.69 7.71 -7.08
CA CYS A 528 12.98 7.02 -7.33
C CYS A 528 13.34 7.01 -8.82
N ALA A 529 12.33 6.96 -9.70
CA ALA A 529 12.49 6.99 -11.16
C ALA A 529 13.01 8.35 -11.67
N GLN A 530 13.10 9.38 -10.82
CA GLN A 530 13.64 10.68 -11.22
C GLN A 530 15.14 10.61 -11.56
N CYS A 531 15.92 9.76 -10.88
CA CYS A 531 17.38 9.74 -11.00
C CYS A 531 17.95 8.45 -11.62
N HIS A 532 17.23 7.34 -11.49
CA HIS A 532 17.55 6.03 -12.08
C HIS A 532 16.24 5.24 -12.23
N ASN A 533 16.16 4.19 -13.04
CA ASN A 533 14.94 3.36 -13.05
C ASN A 533 14.69 2.79 -11.64
N HIS A 534 13.43 2.61 -11.26
CA HIS A 534 13.07 2.19 -9.92
C HIS A 534 13.68 0.80 -9.60
N PRO A 535 14.34 0.61 -8.45
CA PRO A 535 15.13 -0.58 -8.17
C PRO A 535 14.31 -1.86 -7.98
N PHE A 536 13.04 -1.70 -7.60
CA PHE A 536 12.12 -2.78 -7.26
C PHE A 536 10.82 -2.75 -8.07
N GLU A 537 10.68 -1.82 -9.03
CA GLU A 537 9.43 -1.62 -9.78
C GLU A 537 9.74 -1.33 -11.23
N ARG A 538 8.74 -1.50 -12.10
CA ARG A 538 8.87 -1.30 -13.55
C ARG A 538 9.10 0.15 -14.01
N TRP A 539 9.06 1.13 -13.09
CA TRP A 539 9.06 2.55 -13.46
C TRP A 539 10.44 3.00 -13.92
N THR A 540 10.53 3.43 -15.18
CA THR A 540 11.79 3.94 -15.74
C THR A 540 11.90 5.46 -15.63
N MET A 541 13.12 6.00 -15.81
CA MET A 541 13.30 7.44 -15.94
C MET A 541 12.49 8.01 -17.11
N ASP A 542 12.42 7.28 -18.22
CA ASP A 542 11.63 7.69 -19.38
C ASP A 542 10.14 7.80 -19.02
N ASP A 543 9.59 6.85 -18.26
CA ASP A 543 8.21 6.93 -17.77
C ASP A 543 8.00 8.14 -16.84
N TYR A 544 8.93 8.40 -15.93
CA TYR A 544 8.85 9.55 -15.00
C TYR A 544 8.78 10.88 -15.75
N TYR A 545 9.74 11.15 -16.63
CA TYR A 545 9.82 12.45 -17.32
C TYR A 545 8.72 12.58 -18.37
N SER A 546 8.36 11.50 -19.06
CA SER A 546 7.26 11.53 -20.04
C SER A 546 5.91 11.72 -19.36
N PHE A 547 5.70 11.17 -18.16
CA PHE A 547 4.50 11.46 -17.38
C PHE A 547 4.48 12.92 -16.88
N ALA A 548 5.62 13.46 -16.44
CA ALA A 548 5.74 14.88 -16.08
C ALA A 548 5.45 15.84 -17.25
N ALA A 549 5.69 15.42 -18.49
CA ALA A 549 5.45 16.25 -19.67
C ALA A 549 3.96 16.63 -19.89
N PHE A 550 3.01 15.93 -19.26
CA PHE A 550 1.59 16.34 -19.24
C PHE A 550 1.38 17.70 -18.54
N PHE A 551 2.24 18.05 -17.58
CA PHE A 551 2.10 19.26 -16.75
C PHE A 551 3.01 20.41 -17.23
N ALA A 552 3.76 20.22 -18.33
CA ALA A 552 4.73 21.20 -18.83
C ALA A 552 4.11 22.50 -19.35
N GLN A 553 2.83 22.47 -19.77
CA GLN A 553 2.16 23.56 -20.49
C GLN A 553 1.17 24.34 -19.63
N ILE A 554 1.35 24.32 -18.31
CA ILE A 554 0.45 24.99 -17.36
C ILE A 554 0.89 26.45 -17.19
N GLY A 555 0.16 27.35 -17.86
CA GLY A 555 0.33 28.79 -17.78
C GLY A 555 -0.37 29.38 -16.55
N ARG A 556 0.23 30.44 -16.01
CA ARG A 556 -0.29 31.21 -14.87
C ARG A 556 -0.16 32.69 -15.17
N LYS A 557 -1.20 33.48 -14.90
CA LYS A 557 -1.17 34.96 -15.01
C LYS A 557 -2.07 35.59 -13.94
N PRO A 558 -1.77 36.81 -13.46
CA PRO A 558 -2.68 37.50 -12.54
C PRO A 558 -4.03 37.82 -13.20
N SER A 559 -5.09 37.84 -12.38
CA SER A 559 -6.41 38.40 -12.71
C SER A 559 -6.44 39.92 -12.45
N GLU A 560 -7.62 40.54 -12.60
CA GLU A 560 -7.87 41.91 -12.14
C GLU A 560 -7.76 42.01 -10.61
N ASP A 561 -8.20 40.99 -9.86
CA ASP A 561 -7.86 40.86 -8.43
C ASP A 561 -6.43 40.31 -8.33
N PRO A 562 -5.46 41.04 -7.76
CA PRO A 562 -4.06 40.61 -7.67
C PRO A 562 -3.86 39.37 -6.78
N ARG A 563 -4.86 38.98 -5.98
CA ARG A 563 -4.84 37.76 -5.17
C ARG A 563 -5.35 36.53 -5.94
N GLU A 564 -5.94 36.75 -7.11
CA GLU A 564 -6.41 35.71 -8.00
C GLU A 564 -5.41 35.45 -9.12
N THR A 565 -5.18 34.16 -9.39
CA THR A 565 -4.35 33.68 -10.49
C THR A 565 -5.21 32.90 -11.47
N ILE A 566 -5.08 33.23 -12.75
CA ILE A 566 -5.71 32.54 -13.86
C ILE A 566 -4.78 31.41 -14.33
N ILE A 567 -5.29 30.17 -14.29
CA ILE A 567 -4.66 29.00 -14.90
C ILE A 567 -5.14 28.88 -16.35
N TYR A 568 -4.23 28.58 -17.27
CA TYR A 568 -4.56 28.37 -18.68
C TYR A 568 -3.55 27.42 -19.34
N ASN A 569 -3.94 26.78 -20.44
CA ASN A 569 -3.00 26.04 -21.26
C ASN A 569 -2.11 27.03 -22.05
N SER A 570 -0.82 27.09 -21.72
CA SER A 570 0.14 27.99 -22.36
C SER A 570 0.47 27.58 -23.79
N ARG A 571 0.20 26.32 -24.15
CA ARG A 571 0.56 25.65 -25.42
C ARG A 571 2.06 25.64 -25.72
N ARG A 572 2.89 25.92 -24.70
CA ARG A 572 4.34 25.99 -24.81
C ARG A 572 5.01 25.47 -23.53
N GLY A 573 6.17 24.85 -23.69
CA GLY A 573 6.91 24.26 -22.57
C GLY A 573 7.03 22.75 -22.74
N GLU A 574 8.20 22.23 -22.39
CA GLU A 574 8.53 20.81 -22.39
C GLU A 574 9.29 20.45 -21.11
N VAL A 575 9.23 19.18 -20.71
CA VAL A 575 10.11 18.62 -19.69
C VAL A 575 11.32 18.02 -20.41
N ALA A 576 12.52 18.24 -19.90
CA ALA A 576 13.74 17.61 -20.41
C ALA A 576 14.08 16.36 -19.60
N HIS A 577 14.48 15.29 -20.28
CA HIS A 577 14.97 14.09 -19.62
C HIS A 577 16.32 14.38 -18.95
N LYS A 578 16.43 14.19 -17.64
CA LYS A 578 17.61 14.58 -16.85
C LYS A 578 18.93 13.95 -17.32
N ARG A 579 18.89 12.75 -17.89
CA ARG A 579 20.08 12.07 -18.43
C ARG A 579 20.52 12.61 -19.79
N THR A 580 19.58 12.93 -20.68
CA THR A 580 19.89 13.21 -22.11
C THR A 580 19.81 14.70 -22.45
N GLY A 581 19.14 15.49 -21.62
CA GLY A 581 18.83 16.90 -21.88
C GLY A 581 17.77 17.12 -22.96
N ALA A 582 17.29 16.06 -23.62
CA ALA A 582 16.31 16.15 -24.69
C ALA A 582 14.89 16.36 -24.14
N PRO A 583 14.03 17.14 -24.84
CA PRO A 583 12.61 17.22 -24.48
C PRO A 583 11.94 15.85 -24.64
N VAL A 584 11.01 15.53 -23.73
CA VAL A 584 10.24 14.28 -23.77
C VAL A 584 8.78 14.54 -24.11
N ALA A 585 8.20 13.66 -24.92
CA ALA A 585 6.79 13.69 -25.24
C ALA A 585 5.95 13.12 -24.07
N PRO A 586 4.70 13.57 -23.88
CA PRO A 586 3.80 12.97 -22.89
C PRO A 586 3.55 11.49 -23.17
N LYS A 587 3.62 10.66 -22.12
CA LYS A 587 3.32 9.22 -22.17
C LYS A 587 2.60 8.82 -20.89
N PHE A 588 1.55 8.01 -21.01
CA PHE A 588 0.85 7.48 -19.84
C PHE A 588 1.77 6.58 -19.01
N LEU A 589 1.58 6.61 -17.69
CA LEU A 589 2.43 5.84 -16.79
C LEU A 589 2.22 4.33 -17.03
N GLY A 590 3.25 3.65 -17.54
CA GLY A 590 3.18 2.25 -17.93
C GLY A 590 2.15 1.94 -19.01
N GLY A 591 1.82 2.93 -19.86
CA GLY A 591 0.89 2.80 -20.98
C GLY A 591 1.46 3.38 -22.27
N ALA A 592 0.58 3.57 -23.26
CA ALA A 592 0.94 4.10 -24.57
C ALA A 592 1.24 5.61 -24.55
N THR A 593 1.93 6.08 -25.58
CA THR A 593 2.04 7.50 -25.91
C THR A 593 0.72 7.97 -26.53
N PRO A 594 -0.03 8.90 -25.93
CA PRO A 594 -1.29 9.35 -26.50
C PRO A 594 -1.09 10.23 -27.72
N GLU A 595 -2.07 10.20 -28.62
CA GLU A 595 -2.24 11.25 -29.62
C GLU A 595 -2.81 12.50 -28.96
N ILE A 596 -2.13 13.63 -29.13
CA ILE A 596 -2.58 14.93 -28.62
C ILE A 596 -2.87 15.82 -29.83
N PRO A 597 -4.14 16.21 -30.07
CA PRO A 597 -4.49 17.09 -31.18
C PRO A 597 -3.69 18.40 -31.15
N PRO A 598 -3.36 19.00 -32.31
CA PRO A 598 -2.70 20.30 -32.36
C PRO A 598 -3.44 21.36 -31.53
N GLY A 599 -2.76 21.94 -30.55
CA GLY A 599 -3.34 22.93 -29.63
C GLY A 599 -4.26 22.36 -28.53
N GLY A 600 -4.41 21.04 -28.46
CA GLY A 600 -5.13 20.33 -27.40
C GLY A 600 -4.48 20.49 -26.03
N ASP A 601 -5.26 20.28 -24.96
CA ASP A 601 -4.76 20.29 -23.59
C ASP A 601 -4.27 18.90 -23.19
N ARG A 602 -2.97 18.79 -22.92
CA ARG A 602 -2.32 17.57 -22.42
C ARG A 602 -3.03 17.03 -21.17
N ARG A 603 -3.56 17.92 -20.32
CA ARG A 603 -4.24 17.55 -19.07
C ARG A 603 -5.59 16.90 -19.31
N ALA A 604 -6.31 17.28 -20.36
CA ALA A 604 -7.59 16.66 -20.71
C ALA A 604 -7.38 15.19 -21.12
N VAL A 605 -6.38 14.94 -21.98
CA VAL A 605 -5.99 13.59 -22.40
C VAL A 605 -5.52 12.75 -21.21
N LEU A 606 -4.76 13.35 -20.28
CA LEU A 606 -4.38 12.68 -19.04
C LEU A 606 -5.59 12.36 -18.16
N ALA A 607 -6.51 13.30 -17.97
CA ALA A 607 -7.72 13.10 -17.16
C ALA A 607 -8.59 11.98 -17.74
N ASP A 608 -8.73 11.91 -19.07
CA ASP A 608 -9.41 10.83 -19.78
C ASP A 608 -8.84 9.46 -19.46
N TRP A 609 -7.53 9.29 -19.62
CA TRP A 609 -6.86 8.02 -19.34
C TRP A 609 -6.88 7.67 -17.85
N LEU A 610 -6.65 8.65 -16.99
CA LEU A 610 -6.52 8.43 -15.55
C LEU A 610 -7.85 7.98 -14.95
N THR A 611 -8.96 8.58 -15.39
CA THR A 611 -10.30 8.29 -14.88
C THR A 611 -11.03 7.19 -15.66
N SER A 612 -10.39 6.60 -16.67
CA SER A 612 -10.99 5.56 -17.50
C SER A 612 -11.34 4.29 -16.68
N PRO A 613 -12.47 3.62 -17.00
CA PRO A 613 -12.78 2.27 -16.52
C PRO A 613 -11.67 1.23 -16.74
N ASP A 614 -10.87 1.42 -17.80
CA ASP A 614 -9.78 0.51 -18.17
C ASP A 614 -8.47 0.81 -17.43
N ASN A 615 -8.41 1.91 -16.66
CA ASN A 615 -7.24 2.22 -15.85
C ASN A 615 -7.15 1.24 -14.67
N PRO A 616 -6.08 0.42 -14.57
CA PRO A 616 -6.03 -0.65 -13.57
C PRO A 616 -5.76 -0.13 -12.15
N TRP A 617 -5.32 1.13 -11.98
CA TRP A 617 -4.92 1.67 -10.69
C TRP A 617 -5.94 2.61 -10.09
N PHE A 618 -6.59 3.46 -10.89
CA PHE A 618 -7.43 4.55 -10.38
C PHE A 618 -8.52 4.05 -9.43
N ALA A 619 -9.42 3.17 -9.91
CA ALA A 619 -10.53 2.67 -9.11
C ALA A 619 -10.05 1.84 -7.90
N GLN A 620 -9.00 1.03 -8.07
CA GLN A 620 -8.42 0.22 -6.99
C GLN A 620 -7.76 1.10 -5.92
N CYS A 621 -7.06 2.16 -6.31
CA CYS A 621 -6.42 3.10 -5.40
C CYS A 621 -7.47 3.81 -4.53
N PHE A 622 -8.57 4.29 -5.15
CA PHE A 622 -9.69 4.85 -4.42
C PHE A 622 -10.33 3.85 -3.46
N ALA A 623 -10.65 2.66 -3.97
CA ALA A 623 -11.22 1.60 -3.16
C ALA A 623 -10.35 1.24 -1.95
N ASN A 624 -9.03 1.13 -2.15
CA ASN A 624 -8.08 0.81 -1.10
C ASN A 624 -7.98 1.90 -0.02
N ARG A 625 -8.09 3.18 -0.39
CA ARG A 625 -8.12 4.29 0.58
C ARG A 625 -9.39 4.31 1.41
N VAL A 626 -10.54 4.11 0.75
CA VAL A 626 -11.82 4.01 1.45
C VAL A 626 -11.78 2.81 2.40
N TRP A 627 -11.32 1.65 1.92
CA TRP A 627 -11.09 0.47 2.76
C TRP A 627 -10.18 0.76 3.96
N ALA A 628 -9.03 1.38 3.74
CA ALA A 628 -8.07 1.70 4.81
C ALA A 628 -8.69 2.59 5.89
N HIS A 629 -9.56 3.54 5.50
CA HIS A 629 -10.27 4.40 6.45
C HIS A 629 -11.21 3.61 7.39
N PHE A 630 -11.93 2.61 6.91
CA PHE A 630 -12.87 1.83 7.75
C PHE A 630 -12.19 0.67 8.48
N MET A 631 -11.19 0.04 7.86
CA MET A 631 -10.55 -1.17 8.38
C MET A 631 -9.27 -0.88 9.17
N GLY A 632 -8.77 0.37 9.16
CA GLY A 632 -7.53 0.76 9.82
C GLY A 632 -6.24 0.29 9.14
N ARG A 633 -6.37 -0.36 7.99
CA ARG A 633 -5.27 -0.85 7.17
C ARG A 633 -5.77 -1.04 5.75
N GLY A 634 -4.97 -0.63 4.77
CA GLY A 634 -5.28 -0.91 3.37
C GLY A 634 -5.13 -2.40 3.03
N LEU A 635 -5.77 -2.84 1.95
CA LEU A 635 -5.40 -4.10 1.29
C LEU A 635 -3.97 -4.03 0.76
N ILE A 636 -3.58 -2.86 0.26
CA ILE A 636 -2.19 -2.42 0.13
C ILE A 636 -1.94 -1.40 1.24
N ASP A 637 -0.87 -1.58 2.02
CA ASP A 637 -0.57 -0.71 3.15
C ASP A 637 0.93 -0.33 3.14
N PRO A 638 1.30 0.96 3.12
CA PRO A 638 0.44 2.15 3.08
C PRO A 638 -0.47 2.22 1.83
N PRO A 639 -1.63 2.89 1.90
CA PRO A 639 -2.63 2.85 0.83
C PRO A 639 -2.26 3.62 -0.45
N ASP A 640 -1.18 4.41 -0.41
CA ASP A 640 -0.59 5.15 -1.51
C ASP A 640 0.77 4.58 -1.96
N ASP A 641 1.03 3.30 -1.69
CA ASP A 641 2.30 2.62 -1.98
C ASP A 641 2.10 1.31 -2.78
N VAL A 642 1.40 1.42 -3.91
CA VAL A 642 1.15 0.33 -4.85
C VAL A 642 2.44 -0.06 -5.55
N ARG A 643 2.92 -1.26 -5.25
CA ARG A 643 4.20 -1.81 -5.67
C ARG A 643 4.13 -3.33 -5.79
N VAL A 644 4.91 -3.92 -6.68
CA VAL A 644 5.10 -5.38 -6.72
C VAL A 644 5.73 -5.87 -5.41
N SER A 645 6.67 -5.11 -4.85
CA SER A 645 7.28 -5.41 -3.55
C SER A 645 6.38 -5.07 -2.35
N ASN A 646 5.18 -4.53 -2.57
CA ASN A 646 4.14 -4.32 -1.56
C ASN A 646 2.79 -4.85 -2.09
N PRO A 647 2.68 -6.17 -2.31
CA PRO A 647 1.51 -6.73 -2.97
C PRO A 647 0.27 -6.62 -2.06
N PRO A 648 -0.95 -6.52 -2.64
CA PRO A 648 -2.17 -6.51 -1.85
C PRO A 648 -2.31 -7.78 -1.01
N SER A 649 -2.78 -7.67 0.23
CA SER A 649 -3.11 -8.84 1.06
C SER A 649 -4.23 -9.67 0.44
N HIS A 650 -5.20 -9.03 -0.22
CA HIS A 650 -6.31 -9.68 -0.91
C HIS A 650 -6.45 -9.13 -2.33
N PRO A 651 -5.60 -9.58 -3.28
CA PRO A 651 -5.56 -9.01 -4.63
C PRO A 651 -6.89 -9.19 -5.39
N GLN A 652 -7.61 -10.29 -5.14
CA GLN A 652 -8.94 -10.51 -5.73
C GLN A 652 -9.99 -9.54 -5.18
N LEU A 653 -9.99 -9.30 -3.86
CA LEU A 653 -10.90 -8.35 -3.24
C LEU A 653 -10.63 -6.92 -3.72
N LEU A 654 -9.36 -6.52 -3.81
CA LEU A 654 -8.99 -5.19 -4.32
C LEU A 654 -9.51 -4.96 -5.74
N ARG A 655 -9.34 -5.96 -6.63
CA ARG A 655 -9.88 -5.90 -8.00
C ARG A 655 -11.40 -5.83 -8.00
N GLU A 656 -12.07 -6.62 -7.18
CA GLU A 656 -13.54 -6.64 -7.13
C GLU A 656 -14.12 -5.34 -6.59
N LEU A 657 -13.50 -4.75 -5.56
CA LEU A 657 -13.87 -3.42 -5.06
C LEU A 657 -13.70 -2.36 -6.17
N GLY A 658 -12.56 -2.37 -6.88
CA GLY A 658 -12.32 -1.46 -8.01
C GLY A 658 -13.36 -1.65 -9.13
N ARG A 659 -13.64 -2.88 -9.54
CA ARG A 659 -14.62 -3.22 -10.57
C ARG A 659 -16.03 -2.75 -10.21
N ARG A 660 -16.45 -2.97 -8.95
CA ARG A 660 -17.76 -2.52 -8.46
C ARG A 660 -17.83 -1.02 -8.32
N PHE A 661 -16.74 -0.36 -7.93
CA PHE A 661 -16.67 1.09 -7.87
C PHE A 661 -16.87 1.72 -9.25
N VAL A 662 -16.22 1.18 -10.30
CA VAL A 662 -16.47 1.58 -11.69
C VAL A 662 -17.91 1.29 -12.11
N ALA A 663 -18.42 0.08 -11.85
CA ALA A 663 -19.78 -0.31 -12.25
C ALA A 663 -20.88 0.51 -11.54
N GLY A 664 -20.61 1.00 -10.33
CA GLY A 664 -21.47 1.90 -9.58
C GLY A 664 -21.33 3.37 -9.96
N GLY A 665 -20.60 3.70 -11.04
CA GLY A 665 -20.41 5.07 -11.49
C GLY A 665 -19.54 5.90 -10.55
N TYR A 666 -18.52 5.29 -9.93
CA TYR A 666 -17.58 5.94 -9.00
C TYR A 666 -18.26 6.59 -7.78
N ASP A 667 -19.38 6.04 -7.32
CA ASP A 667 -20.11 6.49 -6.14
C ASP A 667 -19.41 6.03 -4.84
N ILE A 668 -18.92 7.02 -4.07
CA ILE A 668 -18.26 6.78 -2.78
C ILE A 668 -19.22 6.24 -1.73
N ARG A 669 -20.49 6.65 -1.72
CA ARG A 669 -21.46 6.22 -0.69
C ARG A 669 -21.82 4.75 -0.87
N ALA A 670 -22.01 4.30 -2.10
CA ALA A 670 -22.23 2.89 -2.41
C ALA A 670 -21.05 2.02 -1.91
N LEU A 671 -19.81 2.45 -2.15
CA LEU A 671 -18.63 1.73 -1.67
C LEU A 671 -18.54 1.71 -0.14
N VAL A 672 -18.79 2.85 0.53
CA VAL A 672 -18.84 2.92 2.00
C VAL A 672 -19.92 1.98 2.54
N ARG A 673 -21.10 1.97 1.90
CA ARG A 673 -22.22 1.12 2.28
C ARG A 673 -21.87 -0.37 2.21
N ASP A 674 -21.20 -0.80 1.14
CA ASP A 674 -20.75 -2.19 0.98
C ASP A 674 -19.80 -2.60 2.10
N ILE A 675 -18.82 -1.74 2.42
CA ILE A 675 -17.84 -2.00 3.47
C ILE A 675 -18.53 -2.10 4.84
N CYS A 676 -19.33 -1.11 5.22
CA CYS A 676 -19.96 -1.09 6.56
C CYS A 676 -21.00 -2.21 6.76
N ASN A 677 -21.64 -2.70 5.69
CA ASN A 677 -22.56 -3.84 5.77
C ASN A 677 -21.86 -5.21 5.81
N SER A 678 -20.57 -5.29 5.48
CA SER A 678 -19.80 -6.53 5.56
C SER A 678 -19.76 -7.06 7.00
N ARG A 679 -19.72 -8.39 7.15
CA ARG A 679 -19.41 -9.02 8.44
C ARG A 679 -18.02 -8.62 8.90
N THR A 680 -17.04 -8.57 7.99
CA THR A 680 -15.64 -8.22 8.28
C THR A 680 -15.51 -6.87 8.98
N TYR A 681 -16.21 -5.82 8.53
CA TYR A 681 -16.21 -4.52 9.21
C TYR A 681 -16.84 -4.59 10.61
N GLN A 682 -17.80 -5.49 10.82
CA GLN A 682 -18.56 -5.63 12.06
C GLN A 682 -17.94 -6.64 13.04
N LEU A 683 -16.72 -7.12 12.80
CA LEU A 683 -16.04 -8.02 13.72
C LEU A 683 -15.66 -7.33 15.03
N SER A 684 -15.59 -8.12 16.10
CA SER A 684 -15.02 -7.74 17.39
C SER A 684 -13.52 -7.46 17.25
N THR A 685 -13.00 -6.57 18.09
CA THR A 685 -11.56 -6.36 18.29
C THR A 685 -10.91 -7.43 19.14
N ARG A 686 -11.71 -8.26 19.83
CA ARG A 686 -11.22 -9.39 20.60
C ARG A 686 -10.81 -10.51 19.66
N ALA A 687 -9.54 -10.85 19.69
CA ALA A 687 -8.99 -12.00 18.99
C ALA A 687 -9.42 -13.32 19.68
N ASN A 688 -9.65 -14.35 18.88
CA ASN A 688 -9.75 -15.73 19.32
C ASN A 688 -8.36 -16.42 19.19
N PRO A 689 -8.16 -17.64 19.74
CA PRO A 689 -6.86 -18.28 19.70
C PRO A 689 -6.27 -18.49 18.29
N SER A 690 -7.10 -18.73 17.28
CA SER A 690 -6.63 -18.96 15.90
C SER A 690 -6.19 -17.70 15.17
N ASN A 691 -6.59 -16.51 15.66
CA ASN A 691 -6.35 -15.25 14.98
C ASN A 691 -5.54 -14.23 15.82
N ALA A 692 -5.01 -14.66 16.96
CA ALA A 692 -4.24 -13.82 17.89
C ALA A 692 -3.04 -13.11 17.25
N ASN A 693 -2.41 -13.73 16.25
CA ASN A 693 -1.24 -13.19 15.55
C ASN A 693 -1.58 -12.63 14.16
N ASP A 694 -2.86 -12.53 13.80
CA ASP A 694 -3.24 -12.00 12.48
C ASP A 694 -3.24 -10.48 12.46
N GLU A 695 -2.28 -9.87 11.78
CA GLU A 695 -2.21 -8.41 11.65
C GLU A 695 -2.65 -7.89 10.27
N ARG A 696 -2.94 -8.78 9.31
CA ARG A 696 -3.07 -8.42 7.88
C ARG A 696 -4.33 -8.98 7.21
N ASN A 697 -4.94 -10.03 7.75
CA ASN A 697 -5.98 -10.79 7.06
C ASN A 697 -7.42 -10.42 7.43
N PHE A 698 -7.59 -9.38 8.26
CA PHE A 698 -8.90 -8.86 8.68
C PHE A 698 -9.78 -9.93 9.35
N SER A 699 -9.16 -10.85 10.09
CA SER A 699 -9.87 -11.85 10.91
C SER A 699 -10.61 -11.25 12.12
N HIS A 700 -10.29 -10.03 12.49
CA HIS A 700 -10.91 -9.26 13.56
C HIS A 700 -10.80 -7.76 13.24
N ALA A 701 -11.58 -6.92 13.93
CA ALA A 701 -11.44 -5.47 13.79
C ALA A 701 -10.19 -4.98 14.52
N ARG A 702 -9.60 -3.87 14.06
CA ARG A 702 -8.42 -3.26 14.71
C ARG A 702 -8.86 -2.16 15.66
N VAL A 703 -8.18 -2.07 16.80
CA VAL A 703 -8.28 -0.90 17.68
C VAL A 703 -7.54 0.27 17.02
N ARG A 704 -8.21 1.42 16.89
CA ARG A 704 -7.69 2.60 16.18
C ARG A 704 -7.81 3.82 17.04
N ARG A 705 -6.76 4.64 17.11
CA ARG A 705 -6.84 5.92 17.80
C ARG A 705 -7.78 6.85 17.02
N LEU A 706 -8.61 7.61 17.72
CA LEU A 706 -9.34 8.70 17.08
C LEU A 706 -8.36 9.74 16.54
N SER A 707 -8.63 10.22 15.31
CA SER A 707 -7.89 11.35 14.75
C SER A 707 -8.00 12.57 15.65
N ALA A 708 -7.06 13.51 15.53
CA ALA A 708 -7.08 14.75 16.30
C ALA A 708 -8.43 15.48 16.20
N GLU A 709 -9.00 15.52 15.00
CA GLU A 709 -10.30 16.12 14.70
C GLU A 709 -11.44 15.36 15.39
N GLN A 710 -11.52 14.04 15.18
CA GLN A 710 -12.57 13.20 15.78
C GLN A 710 -12.51 13.22 17.31
N LEU A 711 -11.31 13.20 17.90
CA LEU A 711 -11.16 13.20 19.36
C LEU A 711 -11.64 14.52 19.96
N LEU A 712 -11.27 15.67 19.37
CA LEU A 712 -11.75 16.97 19.85
C LEU A 712 -13.27 17.10 19.69
N ASP A 713 -13.80 16.69 18.55
CA ASP A 713 -15.23 16.73 18.26
C ASP A 713 -16.01 15.76 19.17
N ALA A 714 -15.46 14.58 19.47
CA ALA A 714 -16.03 13.62 20.42
C ALA A 714 -16.04 14.17 21.86
N ILE A 715 -14.99 14.87 22.29
CA ILE A 715 -14.97 15.56 23.60
C ILE A 715 -16.07 16.64 23.63
N CYS A 716 -16.22 17.41 22.56
CA CYS A 716 -17.26 18.43 22.47
C CYS A 716 -18.67 17.81 22.48
N ALA A 717 -18.87 16.70 21.76
CA ALA A 717 -20.14 15.97 21.74
C ALA A 717 -20.49 15.39 23.12
N ALA A 718 -19.55 14.68 23.75
CA ALA A 718 -19.75 14.08 25.07
C ALA A 718 -20.04 15.14 26.14
N THR A 719 -19.30 16.24 26.14
CA THR A 719 -19.45 17.32 27.15
C THR A 719 -20.60 18.29 26.84
N GLY A 720 -21.12 18.31 25.61
CA GLY A 720 -22.07 19.32 25.14
C GLY A 720 -21.49 20.73 25.03
N VAL A 721 -20.15 20.89 25.12
CA VAL A 721 -19.49 22.20 25.10
C VAL A 721 -18.83 22.43 23.74
N LYS A 722 -19.35 23.43 23.03
CA LYS A 722 -18.91 23.82 21.68
C LYS A 722 -17.48 24.37 21.66
N GLU A 723 -16.77 24.09 20.58
CA GLU A 723 -15.45 24.65 20.29
C GLU A 723 -15.56 25.94 19.47
N LYS A 724 -14.53 26.81 19.56
CA LYS A 724 -14.42 28.01 18.74
C LYS A 724 -13.09 28.00 17.99
N PHE A 725 -13.18 27.89 16.67
CA PHE A 725 -12.03 28.05 15.78
C PHE A 725 -11.97 29.46 15.20
N ALA A 726 -10.75 29.92 14.92
CA ALA A 726 -10.54 31.21 14.26
C ALA A 726 -11.21 31.22 12.88
N GLY A 727 -11.96 32.28 12.57
CA GLY A 727 -12.65 32.43 11.28
C GLY A 727 -13.90 31.57 11.08
N LEU A 728 -14.28 30.70 12.03
CA LEU A 728 -15.47 29.84 11.96
C LEU A 728 -16.50 30.20 13.04
N PRO A 729 -17.82 29.92 12.84
CA PRO A 729 -18.83 30.15 13.86
C PRO A 729 -18.61 29.28 15.11
N LEU A 730 -19.19 29.67 16.24
CA LEU A 730 -19.15 28.87 17.48
C LEU A 730 -19.87 27.53 17.25
N GLY A 731 -19.21 26.42 17.58
CA GLY A 731 -19.72 25.08 17.35
C GLY A 731 -19.42 24.51 15.97
N ALA A 732 -18.59 25.18 15.17
CA ALA A 732 -17.98 24.52 14.02
C ALA A 732 -17.14 23.32 14.48
N ARG A 733 -17.16 22.25 13.69
CA ARG A 733 -16.43 21.01 13.93
C ARG A 733 -14.97 21.14 13.50
N SER A 734 -14.10 20.33 14.09
CA SER A 734 -12.68 20.31 13.78
C SER A 734 -12.42 19.92 12.33
N VAL A 735 -13.24 19.02 11.77
CA VAL A 735 -13.19 18.61 10.36
C VAL A 735 -13.52 19.75 9.38
N GLN A 736 -14.22 20.80 9.83
CA GLN A 736 -14.55 21.97 8.99
C GLN A 736 -13.42 23.00 8.93
N VAL A 737 -12.33 22.81 9.68
CA VAL A 737 -11.16 23.69 9.63
C VAL A 737 -10.44 23.49 8.30
N ALA A 738 -10.74 24.37 7.34
CA ALA A 738 -10.25 24.27 5.96
C ALA A 738 -8.73 24.41 5.86
N ASP A 739 -8.12 25.30 6.66
CA ASP A 739 -6.69 25.59 6.59
C ASP A 739 -5.92 24.86 7.69
N ALA A 740 -4.98 23.99 7.32
CA ALA A 740 -4.11 23.25 8.23
C ALA A 740 -3.31 24.17 9.17
N ARG A 741 -3.04 25.43 8.76
CA ARG A 741 -2.31 26.42 9.55
C ARG A 741 -3.18 27.15 10.59
N THR A 742 -4.48 26.89 10.63
CA THR A 742 -5.36 27.47 11.66
C THR A 742 -4.96 26.88 13.01
N GLY A 743 -4.31 27.70 13.84
CA GLY A 743 -3.68 27.26 15.09
C GLY A 743 -4.67 26.61 16.05
N SER A 744 -4.35 25.39 16.48
CA SER A 744 -5.02 24.71 17.59
C SER A 744 -3.99 23.79 18.24
N TYR A 745 -3.58 24.15 19.46
CA TYR A 745 -2.62 23.36 20.23
C TYR A 745 -3.07 21.90 20.38
N PHE A 746 -4.38 21.67 20.53
CA PHE A 746 -4.94 20.32 20.58
C PHE A 746 -4.71 19.59 19.26
N LEU A 747 -5.16 20.16 18.13
CA LEU A 747 -5.10 19.45 16.85
C LEU A 747 -3.65 19.13 16.44
N GLU A 748 -2.72 20.05 16.68
CA GLU A 748 -1.29 19.85 16.45
C GLU A 748 -0.70 18.77 17.35
N THR A 749 -1.01 18.79 18.65
CA THR A 749 -0.49 17.80 19.62
C THR A 749 -0.96 16.37 19.30
N PHE A 750 -2.18 16.22 18.78
CA PHE A 750 -2.78 14.93 18.45
C PHE A 750 -2.53 14.46 17.01
N GLY A 751 -1.63 15.14 16.28
CA GLY A 751 -1.07 14.63 15.03
C GLY A 751 -1.79 15.04 13.74
N ARG A 752 -2.59 16.13 13.76
CA ARG A 752 -3.16 16.71 12.53
C ARG A 752 -2.03 17.02 11.53
N PRO A 753 -2.15 16.63 10.25
CA PRO A 753 -1.13 16.92 9.24
C PRO A 753 -1.04 18.42 8.93
N ALA A 754 0.18 18.88 8.61
CA ALA A 754 0.42 20.25 8.14
C ALA A 754 0.02 20.43 6.66
N ARG A 755 -0.19 19.32 5.95
CA ARG A 755 -0.53 19.21 4.53
C ARG A 755 0.62 19.66 3.61
N GLU A 756 1.85 19.41 4.05
CA GLU A 756 3.06 19.73 3.28
C GLU A 756 3.35 18.69 2.19
N SER A 757 2.88 17.46 2.38
CA SER A 757 3.09 16.31 1.50
C SER A 757 1.76 15.66 1.09
N ALA A 758 1.74 15.00 -0.07
CA ALA A 758 0.62 14.16 -0.49
C ALA A 758 0.65 12.77 0.18
N CYS A 759 1.70 12.47 0.96
CA CYS A 759 1.85 11.17 1.63
C CYS A 759 0.79 10.97 2.71
N THR A 760 0.14 9.79 2.70
CA THR A 760 -0.74 9.40 3.81
C THR A 760 0.00 9.27 5.15
N CYS A 761 1.32 9.12 5.10
CA CYS A 761 2.21 9.04 6.25
C CYS A 761 2.47 10.39 6.97
N GLU A 762 1.98 11.53 6.46
CA GLU A 762 2.17 12.81 7.14
C GLU A 762 1.39 12.89 8.45
N ARG A 763 0.20 12.28 8.49
CA ARG A 763 -0.61 12.14 9.69
C ARG A 763 0.11 11.23 10.69
N ARG A 764 0.16 11.66 11.95
CA ARG A 764 0.85 10.94 13.03
C ARG A 764 -0.15 10.38 14.02
N ASP A 765 -0.39 9.09 13.92
CA ASP A 765 -1.34 8.40 14.79
C ASP A 765 -0.68 7.73 16.00
N ASP A 766 0.66 7.73 16.07
CA ASP A 766 1.41 7.18 17.20
C ASP A 766 1.13 7.92 18.52
N PRO A 767 0.95 7.19 19.63
CA PRO A 767 0.73 7.78 20.93
C PRO A 767 2.00 8.48 21.44
N THR A 768 1.83 9.63 22.10
CA THR A 768 2.95 10.37 22.71
C THR A 768 2.69 10.74 24.16
N LEU A 769 3.75 10.95 24.94
CA LEU A 769 3.63 11.43 26.32
C LEU A 769 2.93 12.80 26.40
N SER A 770 3.16 13.68 25.41
CA SER A 770 2.51 14.99 25.39
C SER A 770 1.00 14.89 25.20
N GLN A 771 0.51 13.96 24.38
CA GLN A 771 -0.92 13.68 24.23
C GLN A 771 -1.54 13.22 25.55
N ALA A 772 -0.91 12.25 26.23
CA ALA A 772 -1.39 11.75 27.51
C ALA A 772 -1.44 12.86 28.58
N LEU A 773 -0.37 13.65 28.71
CA LEU A 773 -0.32 14.77 29.65
C LEU A 773 -1.38 15.84 29.35
N HIS A 774 -1.71 16.07 28.06
CA HIS A 774 -2.74 17.00 27.64
C HIS A 774 -4.15 16.52 28.02
N LEU A 775 -4.46 15.24 27.88
CA LEU A 775 -5.77 14.72 28.32
C LEU A 775 -5.91 14.79 29.86
N ILE A 776 -4.83 14.46 30.58
CA ILE A 776 -4.87 14.39 32.05
C ILE A 776 -4.96 15.78 32.68
N ASN A 777 -4.13 16.73 32.22
CA ASN A 777 -3.94 18.04 32.88
C ASN A 777 -4.31 19.24 32.01
N GLY A 778 -4.71 19.03 30.75
CA GLY A 778 -4.97 20.11 29.81
C GLY A 778 -6.32 20.80 30.06
N ALA A 779 -6.34 22.10 29.79
CA ALA A 779 -7.54 22.92 29.93
C ALA A 779 -8.70 22.47 29.01
N THR A 780 -8.42 21.75 27.91
CA THR A 780 -9.44 21.27 26.97
C THR A 780 -10.50 20.40 27.64
N ILE A 781 -10.10 19.43 28.46
CA ILE A 781 -11.04 18.55 29.16
C ILE A 781 -11.58 19.24 30.42
N GLU A 782 -10.68 19.81 31.24
CA GLU A 782 -11.06 20.41 32.52
C GLU A 782 -12.10 21.53 32.36
N SER A 783 -11.92 22.44 31.39
CA SER A 783 -12.84 23.56 31.19
C SER A 783 -14.22 23.09 30.71
N LYS A 784 -14.29 22.04 29.89
CA LYS A 784 -15.54 21.52 29.32
C LYS A 784 -16.37 20.73 30.33
N ILE A 785 -15.73 19.91 31.18
CA ILE A 785 -16.44 19.19 32.27
C ILE A 785 -17.01 20.19 33.28
N ASN A 786 -16.26 21.26 33.58
CA ASN A 786 -16.68 22.28 34.56
C ASN A 786 -17.64 23.34 33.99
N ALA A 787 -17.98 23.28 32.70
CA ALA A 787 -18.84 24.28 32.06
C ALA A 787 -20.28 24.19 32.61
N PRO A 788 -20.86 25.28 33.16
CA PRO A 788 -22.23 25.26 33.70
C PRO A 788 -23.29 24.92 32.65
N ASN A 789 -23.05 25.27 31.40
CA ASN A 789 -23.91 24.98 30.26
C ASN A 789 -23.56 23.65 29.54
N GLY A 790 -22.53 22.93 30.01
CA GLY A 790 -22.20 21.59 29.53
C GLY A 790 -23.21 20.54 29.98
N LEU A 791 -23.07 19.30 29.50
CA LEU A 791 -23.95 18.18 29.81
C LEU A 791 -24.11 17.97 31.33
N LEU A 792 -22.99 17.78 32.04
CA LEU A 792 -23.02 17.57 33.49
C LEU A 792 -23.62 18.77 34.22
N GLY A 793 -23.27 20.00 33.82
CA GLY A 793 -23.84 21.22 34.40
C GLY A 793 -25.36 21.31 34.26
N ARG A 794 -25.90 20.95 33.09
CA ARG A 794 -27.35 20.89 32.85
C ARG A 794 -28.04 19.80 33.68
N LEU A 795 -27.49 18.58 33.70
CA LEU A 795 -28.06 17.47 34.48
C LEU A 795 -28.10 17.79 35.99
N LEU A 796 -27.07 18.46 36.51
CA LEU A 796 -27.04 18.94 37.89
C LEU A 796 -28.06 20.05 38.14
N ALA A 797 -28.19 21.03 37.23
CA ALA A 797 -29.18 22.10 37.33
C ALA A 797 -30.62 21.58 37.27
N GLU A 798 -30.85 20.47 36.56
CA GLU A 798 -32.13 19.76 36.46
C GLU A 798 -32.41 18.85 37.68
N ASN A 799 -31.48 18.73 38.63
CA ASN A 799 -31.55 17.85 39.81
C ASN A 799 -31.81 16.36 39.45
N GLN A 800 -31.20 15.88 38.36
CA GLN A 800 -31.26 14.46 37.99
C GLN A 800 -30.59 13.58 39.07
N PRO A 801 -31.11 12.37 39.35
CA PRO A 801 -30.52 11.48 40.35
C PRO A 801 -29.15 10.97 39.87
N PRO A 802 -28.19 10.70 40.80
CA PRO A 802 -26.83 10.27 40.45
C PRO A 802 -26.79 9.06 39.49
N GLU A 803 -27.68 8.10 39.65
CA GLU A 803 -27.83 6.92 38.79
C GLU A 803 -28.06 7.33 37.33
N THR A 804 -29.03 8.20 37.09
CA THR A 804 -29.36 8.70 35.75
C THR A 804 -28.23 9.57 35.18
N ILE A 805 -27.56 10.36 36.02
CA ILE A 805 -26.39 11.15 35.58
C ILE A 805 -25.28 10.21 35.12
N ILE A 806 -24.92 9.21 35.93
CA ILE A 806 -23.85 8.25 35.62
C ILE A 806 -24.15 7.54 34.30
N GLU A 807 -25.35 6.98 34.14
CA GLU A 807 -25.75 6.32 32.89
C GLU A 807 -25.63 7.26 31.69
N THR A 808 -26.10 8.51 31.83
CA THR A 808 -26.04 9.51 30.76
C THR A 808 -24.59 9.87 30.39
N LEU A 809 -23.68 9.94 31.38
CA LEU A 809 -22.26 10.20 31.12
C LEU A 809 -21.59 9.03 30.38
N TYR A 810 -21.93 7.79 30.72
CA TYR A 810 -21.46 6.60 30.00
C TYR A 810 -21.97 6.58 28.55
N LEU A 811 -23.26 6.86 28.33
CA LEU A 811 -23.83 6.94 26.98
C LEU A 811 -23.19 8.07 26.16
N ALA A 812 -22.95 9.23 26.77
CA ALA A 812 -22.34 10.38 26.08
C ALA A 812 -20.86 10.15 25.74
N ALA A 813 -20.09 9.53 26.64
CA ALA A 813 -18.66 9.30 26.42
C ALA A 813 -18.42 8.04 25.59
N LEU A 814 -18.99 6.91 26.01
CA LEU A 814 -18.67 5.57 25.51
C LEU A 814 -19.75 4.98 24.60
N SER A 815 -20.89 5.65 24.43
CA SER A 815 -22.00 5.18 23.58
C SER A 815 -22.55 3.81 23.99
N ARG A 816 -22.47 3.49 25.29
CA ARG A 816 -23.07 2.31 25.91
C ARG A 816 -23.49 2.62 27.34
N PRO A 817 -24.45 1.88 27.92
CA PRO A 817 -24.67 1.95 29.36
C PRO A 817 -23.45 1.39 30.13
N PRO A 818 -23.26 1.81 31.39
CA PRO A 818 -22.29 1.14 32.27
C PRO A 818 -22.73 -0.31 32.49
N THR A 819 -21.77 -1.21 32.61
CA THR A 819 -22.03 -2.55 33.16
C THR A 819 -22.47 -2.44 34.63
N ASP A 820 -23.11 -3.47 35.18
CA ASP A 820 -23.55 -3.46 36.60
C ASP A 820 -22.38 -3.19 37.57
N ALA A 821 -21.21 -3.75 37.27
CA ALA A 821 -19.99 -3.54 38.05
C ALA A 821 -19.47 -2.10 37.97
N GLU A 822 -19.43 -1.53 36.75
CA GLU A 822 -19.04 -0.13 36.53
C GLU A 822 -20.03 0.84 37.18
N HIS A 823 -21.33 0.57 37.08
CA HIS A 823 -22.38 1.40 37.66
C HIS A 823 -22.29 1.41 39.19
N ALA A 824 -22.16 0.24 39.81
CA ALA A 824 -21.99 0.11 41.25
C ALA A 824 -20.69 0.80 41.74
N ALA A 825 -19.59 0.63 41.02
CA ALA A 825 -18.32 1.29 41.34
C ALA A 825 -18.42 2.82 41.23
N ALA A 826 -19.06 3.33 40.17
CA ALA A 826 -19.28 4.76 39.95
C ALA A 826 -20.17 5.37 41.05
N LEU A 827 -21.29 4.73 41.39
CA LEU A 827 -22.18 5.18 42.46
C LEU A 827 -21.46 5.22 43.81
N LYS A 828 -20.71 4.16 44.13
CA LYS A 828 -19.90 4.11 45.35
C LYS A 828 -18.89 5.25 45.39
N TYR A 829 -18.14 5.47 44.31
CA TYR A 829 -17.15 6.54 44.24
C TYR A 829 -17.76 7.94 44.40
N VAL A 830 -18.89 8.21 43.75
CA VAL A 830 -19.62 9.48 43.87
C VAL A 830 -20.16 9.67 45.29
N GLY A 831 -20.69 8.62 45.92
CA GLY A 831 -21.22 8.66 47.28
C GLY A 831 -20.14 8.83 48.36
N GLU A 832 -18.95 8.28 48.15
CA GLU A 832 -17.79 8.43 49.07
C GLU A 832 -17.04 9.75 48.86
N SER A 833 -17.32 10.49 47.78
CA SER A 833 -16.69 11.77 47.49
C SER A 833 -17.16 12.87 48.48
N PRO A 834 -16.24 13.71 49.02
CA PRO A 834 -16.63 14.79 49.93
C PRO A 834 -17.64 15.79 49.35
N ASP A 835 -17.62 15.93 48.02
CA ASP A 835 -18.62 16.65 47.24
C ASP A 835 -19.06 15.74 46.08
N PRO A 836 -20.30 15.22 46.08
CA PRO A 836 -20.82 14.36 45.01
C PRO A 836 -20.73 14.99 43.63
N THR A 837 -20.81 16.32 43.53
CA THR A 837 -20.63 17.04 42.26
C THR A 837 -19.21 16.88 41.72
N ASN A 838 -18.21 16.95 42.60
CA ASN A 838 -16.81 16.72 42.20
C ASN A 838 -16.56 15.23 41.90
N GLY A 839 -17.22 14.32 42.62
CA GLY A 839 -17.19 12.89 42.28
C GLY A 839 -17.70 12.60 40.87
N LEU A 840 -18.80 13.23 40.45
CA LEU A 840 -19.33 13.13 39.08
C LEU A 840 -18.41 13.76 38.03
N ARG A 841 -17.76 14.89 38.36
CA ARG A 841 -16.74 15.52 37.49
C ARG A 841 -15.53 14.62 37.29
N ASP A 842 -15.05 14.00 38.37
CA ASP A 842 -13.90 13.08 38.34
C ASP A 842 -14.25 11.80 37.56
N LEU A 843 -15.46 11.26 37.72
CA LEU A 843 -15.96 10.16 36.89
C LEU A 843 -15.99 10.55 35.41
N PHE A 844 -16.54 11.71 35.07
CA PHE A 844 -16.61 12.15 33.67
C PHE A 844 -15.21 12.36 33.08
N TRP A 845 -14.29 12.92 33.85
CA TRP A 845 -12.90 13.04 33.49
C TRP A 845 -12.26 11.67 33.22
N ALA A 846 -12.54 10.67 34.07
CA ALA A 846 -12.02 9.31 33.90
C ALA A 846 -12.55 8.66 32.61
N LEU A 847 -13.83 8.82 32.30
CA LEU A 847 -14.43 8.31 31.06
C LEU A 847 -13.76 8.93 29.83
N LEU A 848 -13.58 10.25 29.79
CA LEU A 848 -12.96 10.96 28.66
C LEU A 848 -11.44 10.68 28.50
N ASN A 849 -10.80 10.16 29.55
CA ASN A 849 -9.39 9.75 29.52
C ASN A 849 -9.21 8.23 29.36
N SER A 850 -10.31 7.46 29.28
CA SER A 850 -10.24 6.01 29.12
C SER A 850 -9.75 5.61 27.73
N GLN A 851 -9.14 4.43 27.63
CA GLN A 851 -8.77 3.85 26.34
C GLN A 851 -10.00 3.66 25.44
N GLU A 852 -11.14 3.26 26.01
CA GLU A 852 -12.39 3.08 25.27
C GLU A 852 -12.93 4.37 24.65
N PHE A 853 -12.65 5.52 25.26
CA PHE A 853 -13.02 6.82 24.70
C PHE A 853 -12.06 7.27 23.59
N VAL A 854 -10.75 7.17 23.84
CA VAL A 854 -9.68 7.68 22.96
C VAL A 854 -9.48 6.78 21.72
N PHE A 855 -9.81 5.50 21.84
CA PHE A 855 -9.70 4.52 20.77
C PHE A 855 -11.08 4.03 20.33
N GLN A 856 -11.22 3.90 19.03
CA GLN A 856 -12.30 3.19 18.37
C GLN A 856 -11.96 1.70 18.33
N HIS A 857 -12.96 0.86 18.63
CA HIS A 857 -12.80 -0.57 18.86
C HIS A 857 -13.88 -1.39 18.18
#